data_AF-A0A8H6SH77-F1
#
_entry.id   AF-A0A8H6SH77-F1
#
_cell.length_a   1.000
_cell.length_b   1.000
_cell.length_c   1.000
_cell.angle_alpha   90.00
_cell.angle_beta   90.00
_cell.angle_gamma   90.00
#
_symmetry.space_group_name_H-M   'P 1'
#
loop_
_entity.id
_entity.type
_entity.pdbx_description
1 polymer ?
#
loop_
_entity_poly.entity_id
_entity_poly.type
_entity_poly.pdbx_seq_one_letter_code
_entity_poly.pdbx_strand_id
1 'polypeptide(L)'
;MTESIVDDIGPRLLENESQLASLVAAYSAIENLDVAAEFLSLRARQTGATSLIDLVDYAFLPPFIPSAGYDYLAKIRPRMQDLAMTGAIFEPWTAAGVYEETEINEFLASLNIPQPYHSPLNACMILYHLGELANSARVSGIFSGKNTFLVNGSGTGKTRICYEGLCSHWGFYFTFKMDSGELGSFDIEHLLRRFKSDVVSSREKTAENVEKITHIFGSILMARLTIFLLFLETVQELGLNDDHKKQWLLLQLNPRNLSQYTIDAFSELARMIQVGNTTNESLRRDIRDALRKIQRVLGGNQKLVIVLDEAQQGLEFLSYIFRDKEKVLHIVIKSLQHLTNDQCTIICSGINLPQSEFVDTIGSDFIWTSDTGAFDDPAQQESYVRKLLPPTFRDSPSGQFLVARIWRWLRGRHRFTSAFMGVLLMEGLHYPHNRLNDMLHALLGIKPVDAALYSRAEGVHPQLWQHSLAGFNVNTISDETRGLFFDILLRYMVTRDGAYTFESGQTKFVYDGWARFVDDNLMQIVLDEPLALLKIARHLLPFPETDGLKSYHPATFIRSLRTNVPRTTEGLVHCIVLYLSEVFKPHRPLNKIFSFPSEPPSWTDQPASLVRFHRLDTNEITHSTTAPYDFESFRPLAARTTSLDQTLQWMEHAGQEEPPFCLPTHSPNVDLFCALKLADGSLVWVALKAFATAESIDSDDQLEMAFAKLEHNHIFGDVDETTRSRIDLAIDSLPKFSSDRFLRVDTFDAATLSFAALETKKDQVLQTELFDAMIAGVLAGHTGKSRWESDDGALHTATHRIRQLVPEEAAIHQAVPTATWDGRMSSEEPLVVKPKRVRNNRPTASKSAAKPRTTRKTVRRAKQLDDDDDDGPVAESSKSKRKSTVAKKVPSSRPQSALPAAKKNEGKAGVRSDSPDDEPNGGRSLALKKRKRQSDIDATEVAQPAETDKPPAGNTRSKTRAEAKRTRKG
;
A
#
# COMPACT_ATOMS: atom_id res chain seq x y z
N MET A 1 -67.03 -5.62 15.90
CA MET A 1 -65.75 -5.53 16.65
C MET A 1 -65.29 -4.08 16.76
N THR A 2 -65.25 -3.32 15.66
CA THR A 2 -64.94 -1.88 15.66
C THR A 2 -65.78 -1.07 16.67
N GLU A 3 -67.10 -1.25 16.69
CA GLU A 3 -68.00 -0.56 17.64
C GLU A 3 -67.61 -0.78 19.11
N SER A 4 -67.25 -2.01 19.48
CA SER A 4 -66.87 -2.40 20.85
C SER A 4 -65.58 -1.75 21.37
N ILE A 5 -64.79 -1.09 20.51
CA ILE A 5 -63.59 -0.33 20.91
C ILE A 5 -63.94 1.16 21.10
N VAL A 6 -65.00 1.65 20.42
CA VAL A 6 -65.48 3.03 20.56
C VAL A 6 -66.16 3.23 21.92
N ASP A 7 -66.98 2.28 22.36
CA ASP A 7 -67.72 2.39 23.63
C ASP A 7 -66.83 2.40 24.87
N ASP A 8 -65.74 1.62 24.88
CA ASP A 8 -64.83 1.46 26.04
C ASP A 8 -63.81 2.61 26.16
N ILE A 9 -63.46 3.28 25.05
CA ILE A 9 -62.43 4.33 25.00
C ILE A 9 -63.04 5.74 24.85
N GLY A 10 -64.14 5.87 24.13
CA GLY A 10 -64.80 7.15 23.82
C GLY A 10 -65.04 8.06 25.04
N PRO A 11 -65.61 7.56 26.16
CA PRO A 11 -65.85 8.37 27.35
C PRO A 11 -64.58 8.97 27.97
N ARG A 12 -63.42 8.34 27.80
CA ARG A 12 -62.13 8.79 28.36
C ARG A 12 -61.36 9.77 27.48
N LEU A 13 -61.77 9.96 26.22
CA LEU A 13 -61.16 10.91 25.29
C LEU A 13 -61.87 12.27 25.24
N LEU A 14 -63.07 12.38 25.80
CA LEU A 14 -63.92 13.58 25.73
C LEU A 14 -63.66 14.61 26.83
N GLU A 15 -62.92 14.28 27.90
CA GLU A 15 -62.67 15.22 29.01
C GLU A 15 -61.66 16.33 28.69
N ASN A 16 -61.00 16.32 27.52
CA ASN A 16 -59.97 17.29 27.19
C ASN A 16 -59.86 17.61 25.69
N GLU A 17 -60.75 18.46 25.18
CA GLU A 17 -60.79 18.89 23.77
C GLU A 17 -59.43 19.45 23.27
N SER A 18 -58.64 20.10 24.13
CA SER A 18 -57.32 20.63 23.74
C SER A 18 -56.28 19.52 23.46
N GLN A 19 -56.40 18.37 24.13
CA GLN A 19 -55.59 17.20 23.86
C GLN A 19 -56.07 16.49 22.60
N LEU A 20 -57.39 16.37 22.39
CA LEU A 20 -57.94 15.83 21.14
C LEU A 20 -57.54 16.69 19.93
N ALA A 21 -57.60 18.02 20.05
CA ALA A 21 -57.15 18.95 19.03
C ALA A 21 -55.63 18.85 18.77
N SER A 22 -54.82 18.65 19.81
CA SER A 22 -53.37 18.41 19.66
C SER A 22 -53.08 17.07 18.99
N LEU A 23 -53.85 16.02 19.30
CA LEU A 23 -53.76 14.71 18.67
C LEU A 23 -54.15 14.79 17.18
N VAL A 24 -55.26 15.45 16.87
CA VAL A 24 -55.71 15.69 15.49
C VAL A 24 -54.69 16.53 14.73
N ALA A 25 -54.10 17.57 15.32
CA ALA A 25 -53.04 18.36 14.69
C ALA A 25 -51.71 17.59 14.48
N ALA A 26 -51.41 16.60 15.33
CA ALA A 26 -50.26 15.71 15.16
C ALA A 26 -50.50 14.63 14.10
N TYR A 27 -51.75 14.17 13.92
CA TYR A 27 -52.12 13.04 13.07
C TYR A 27 -52.89 13.40 11.79
N SER A 28 -53.22 14.67 11.54
CA SER A 28 -53.86 15.14 10.30
C SER A 28 -53.01 14.99 9.03
N ALA A 29 -51.82 14.41 9.14
CA ALA A 29 -50.95 14.01 8.04
C ALA A 29 -51.09 12.51 7.66
N ILE A 30 -51.99 11.76 8.29
CA ILE A 30 -52.36 10.39 7.90
C ILE A 30 -53.69 10.43 7.16
N GLU A 31 -53.67 10.10 5.86
CA GLU A 31 -54.84 10.15 4.97
C GLU A 31 -55.93 9.10 5.29
N ASN A 32 -55.67 8.19 6.24
CA ASN A 32 -56.58 7.12 6.64
C ASN A 32 -56.57 6.93 8.17
N LEU A 33 -57.61 7.45 8.83
CA LEU A 33 -57.80 7.41 10.28
C LEU A 33 -57.97 5.98 10.83
N ASP A 34 -58.54 5.05 10.07
CA ASP A 34 -58.76 3.67 10.53
C ASP A 34 -57.42 2.94 10.72
N VAL A 35 -56.45 3.16 9.81
CA VAL A 35 -55.09 2.61 9.92
C VAL A 35 -54.36 3.21 11.13
N ALA A 36 -54.57 4.49 11.43
CA ALA A 36 -54.03 5.10 12.65
C ALA A 36 -54.66 4.48 13.91
N ALA A 37 -55.99 4.34 13.96
CA ALA A 37 -56.69 3.75 15.09
C ALA A 37 -56.30 2.28 15.33
N GLU A 38 -56.17 1.47 14.27
CA GLU A 38 -55.70 0.08 14.36
C GLU A 38 -54.25 0.00 14.84
N PHE A 39 -53.34 0.83 14.31
CA PHE A 39 -51.95 0.91 14.75
C PHE A 39 -51.82 1.31 16.23
N LEU A 40 -52.54 2.34 16.66
CA LEU A 40 -52.57 2.79 18.05
C LEU A 40 -53.16 1.70 18.98
N SER A 41 -54.23 1.02 18.56
CA SER A 41 -54.84 -0.09 19.30
C SER A 41 -53.91 -1.31 19.42
N LEU A 42 -53.18 -1.63 18.34
CA LEU A 42 -52.16 -2.70 18.35
C LEU A 42 -50.98 -2.33 19.27
N ARG A 43 -50.54 -1.07 19.25
CA ARG A 43 -49.40 -0.60 20.06
C ARG A 43 -49.73 -0.45 21.55
N ALA A 44 -50.93 -0.03 21.93
CA ALA A 44 -51.36 -0.03 23.32
C ALA A 44 -51.31 -1.45 23.92
N ARG A 45 -51.75 -2.47 23.16
CA ARG A 45 -51.67 -3.88 23.55
C ARG A 45 -50.23 -4.42 23.64
N GLN A 46 -49.32 -3.93 22.80
CA GLN A 46 -47.90 -4.35 22.79
C GLN A 46 -47.05 -3.69 23.88
N THR A 47 -47.39 -2.46 24.27
CA THR A 47 -46.61 -1.65 25.24
C THR A 47 -47.20 -1.63 26.65
N GLY A 48 -48.47 -2.06 26.81
CA GLY A 48 -49.20 -1.93 28.07
C GLY A 48 -49.62 -0.49 28.40
N ALA A 49 -49.43 0.46 27.48
CA ALA A 49 -49.75 1.88 27.67
C ALA A 49 -51.23 2.09 28.00
N THR A 50 -51.50 2.75 29.13
CA THR A 50 -52.84 2.94 29.68
C THR A 50 -53.58 4.16 29.12
N SER A 51 -52.87 5.10 28.50
CA SER A 51 -53.42 6.28 27.86
C SER A 51 -52.77 6.56 26.49
N LEU A 52 -53.43 7.40 25.69
CA LEU A 52 -52.86 7.91 24.44
C LEU A 52 -51.72 8.91 24.67
N ILE A 53 -51.62 9.51 25.85
CA ILE A 53 -50.51 10.40 26.22
C ILE A 53 -49.24 9.56 26.39
N ASP A 54 -49.31 8.45 27.12
CA ASP A 54 -48.20 7.49 27.28
C ASP A 54 -47.68 6.98 25.92
N LEU A 55 -48.55 6.93 24.91
CA LEU A 55 -48.22 6.49 23.56
C LEU A 55 -47.60 7.60 22.67
N VAL A 56 -48.01 8.86 22.87
CA VAL A 56 -47.46 10.04 22.15
C VAL A 56 -46.11 10.46 22.73
N ASP A 57 -45.95 10.40 24.05
CA ASP A 57 -44.68 10.64 24.75
C ASP A 57 -43.71 9.45 24.65
N TYR A 58 -44.14 8.32 24.06
CA TYR A 58 -43.28 7.16 23.81
C TYR A 58 -42.20 7.51 22.77
N ALA A 59 -41.03 7.96 23.24
CA ALA A 59 -39.92 8.45 22.44
C ALA A 59 -39.47 7.50 21.31
N PHE A 60 -39.70 6.19 21.51
CA PHE A 60 -39.36 5.11 20.59
C PHE A 60 -40.51 4.65 19.68
N LEU A 61 -41.59 5.43 19.51
CA LEU A 61 -42.55 5.18 18.44
C LEU A 61 -41.76 5.08 17.12
N PRO A 62 -41.75 3.92 16.43
CA PRO A 62 -40.99 3.79 15.19
C PRO A 62 -41.56 4.77 14.15
N PRO A 63 -40.72 5.28 13.23
CA PRO A 63 -41.21 6.07 12.12
C PRO A 63 -42.07 5.23 11.18
N PHE A 64 -42.85 5.90 10.32
CA PHE A 64 -43.83 5.22 9.46
C PHE A 64 -43.14 4.31 8.43
N ILE A 65 -43.35 3.00 8.56
CA ILE A 65 -42.88 1.97 7.64
C ILE A 65 -44.03 1.03 7.26
N PRO A 66 -43.93 0.28 6.14
CA PRO A 66 -44.95 -0.71 5.77
C PRO A 66 -45.13 -1.78 6.85
N SER A 67 -46.34 -2.38 6.92
CA SER A 67 -46.70 -3.40 7.92
C SER A 67 -45.71 -4.56 8.01
N ALA A 68 -45.28 -5.10 6.86
CA ALA A 68 -44.24 -6.14 6.79
C ALA A 68 -42.91 -5.73 7.45
N GLY A 69 -42.60 -4.43 7.47
CA GLY A 69 -41.45 -3.87 8.18
C GLY A 69 -41.63 -3.91 9.70
N TYR A 70 -42.82 -3.64 10.24
CA TYR A 70 -43.11 -3.83 11.66
C TYR A 70 -43.04 -5.31 12.05
N ASP A 71 -43.58 -6.21 11.22
CA ASP A 71 -43.44 -7.66 11.41
C ASP A 71 -41.96 -8.10 11.39
N TYR A 72 -41.12 -7.44 10.60
CA TYR A 72 -39.69 -7.70 10.54
C TYR A 72 -38.96 -7.19 11.80
N LEU A 73 -39.24 -5.96 12.24
CA LEU A 73 -38.71 -5.42 13.50
C LEU A 73 -39.08 -6.31 14.71
N ALA A 74 -40.31 -6.82 14.74
CA ALA A 74 -40.76 -7.74 15.79
C ALA A 74 -39.97 -9.06 15.80
N LYS A 75 -39.59 -9.58 14.63
CA LYS A 75 -38.79 -10.82 14.50
C LYS A 75 -37.33 -10.63 14.92
N ILE A 76 -36.73 -9.46 14.68
CA ILE A 76 -35.33 -9.18 15.05
C ILE A 76 -35.17 -8.63 16.47
N ARG A 77 -36.22 -8.07 17.09
CA ARG A 77 -36.18 -7.50 18.46
C ARG A 77 -35.57 -8.45 19.52
N PRO A 78 -35.92 -9.75 19.59
CA PRO A 78 -35.31 -10.66 20.56
C PRO A 78 -33.79 -10.81 20.38
N ARG A 79 -33.28 -10.75 19.13
CA ARG A 79 -31.84 -10.74 18.85
C ARG A 79 -31.20 -9.37 19.13
N MET A 80 -31.92 -8.26 18.97
CA MET A 80 -31.43 -6.96 19.43
C MET A 80 -31.24 -6.94 20.96
N GLN A 81 -32.21 -7.49 21.70
CA GLN A 81 -32.16 -7.64 23.17
C GLN A 81 -30.99 -8.53 23.62
N ASP A 82 -30.83 -9.70 23.00
CA ASP A 82 -29.71 -10.63 23.19
C ASP A 82 -28.34 -9.96 22.94
N LEU A 83 -28.17 -9.25 21.82
CA LEU A 83 -26.92 -8.56 21.47
C LEU A 83 -26.64 -7.34 22.35
N ALA A 84 -27.66 -6.61 22.80
CA ALA A 84 -27.51 -5.48 23.71
C ALA A 84 -27.12 -5.92 25.13
N MET A 85 -27.68 -7.03 25.63
CA MET A 85 -27.34 -7.59 26.95
C MET A 85 -25.96 -8.27 26.97
N THR A 86 -25.54 -8.91 25.88
CA THR A 86 -24.27 -9.65 25.82
C THR A 86 -23.10 -8.81 25.28
N GLY A 87 -23.36 -7.82 24.43
CA GLY A 87 -22.35 -7.14 23.61
C GLY A 87 -21.65 -8.03 22.57
N ALA A 88 -21.99 -9.31 22.49
CA ALA A 88 -21.23 -10.34 21.79
C ALA A 88 -21.70 -10.52 20.34
N ILE A 89 -21.26 -9.61 19.47
CA ILE A 89 -21.62 -9.61 18.02
C ILE A 89 -20.62 -10.43 17.18
N PHE A 90 -19.41 -10.67 17.69
CA PHE A 90 -18.44 -11.56 17.06
C PHE A 90 -17.96 -12.55 18.11
N GLU A 91 -17.92 -13.84 17.76
CA GLU A 91 -17.27 -14.86 18.58
C GLU A 91 -15.76 -14.62 18.59
N PRO A 92 -15.03 -14.92 19.68
CA PRO A 92 -13.58 -14.97 19.66
C PRO A 92 -13.10 -16.05 18.70
N TRP A 93 -12.19 -15.70 17.79
CA TRP A 93 -11.51 -16.63 16.91
C TRP A 93 -10.66 -17.60 17.73
N THR A 94 -10.76 -18.89 17.40
CA THR A 94 -10.01 -19.94 18.08
C THR A 94 -9.12 -20.70 17.09
N ALA A 95 -7.87 -20.97 17.48
CA ALA A 95 -6.95 -21.81 16.73
C ALA A 95 -7.17 -23.32 17.01
N ALA A 96 -8.38 -23.72 17.39
CA ALA A 96 -8.68 -25.05 17.91
C ALA A 96 -8.37 -26.14 16.88
N GLY A 97 -7.39 -26.99 17.17
CA GLY A 97 -6.92 -28.05 16.28
C GLY A 97 -5.90 -27.61 15.22
N VAL A 98 -5.42 -26.36 15.26
CA VAL A 98 -4.27 -25.90 14.47
C VAL A 98 -2.95 -26.27 15.16
N TYR A 99 -2.88 -26.01 16.47
CA TYR A 99 -1.71 -26.25 17.32
C TYR A 99 -2.03 -27.34 18.33
N GLU A 100 -1.11 -28.27 18.59
CA GLU A 100 -1.31 -29.33 19.59
C GLU A 100 -1.10 -28.78 21.02
N GLU A 101 -0.35 -27.69 21.16
CA GLU A 101 0.20 -27.27 22.44
C GLU A 101 -0.70 -26.24 23.16
N THR A 102 -0.99 -26.52 24.42
CA THR A 102 -1.98 -25.75 25.20
C THR A 102 -1.55 -24.30 25.42
N GLU A 103 -0.26 -24.00 25.65
CA GLU A 103 0.25 -22.62 25.85
C GLU A 103 -0.02 -21.73 24.62
N ILE A 104 0.14 -22.24 23.40
CA ILE A 104 -0.19 -21.49 22.18
C ILE A 104 -1.70 -21.25 22.09
N ASN A 105 -2.51 -22.30 22.31
CA ASN A 105 -3.97 -22.18 22.21
C ASN A 105 -4.55 -21.22 23.27
N GLU A 106 -4.06 -21.27 24.52
CA GLU A 106 -4.41 -20.33 25.59
C GLU A 106 -3.97 -18.89 25.25
N PHE A 107 -2.74 -18.71 24.76
CA PHE A 107 -2.27 -17.40 24.30
C PHE A 107 -3.14 -16.83 23.19
N LEU A 108 -3.42 -17.62 22.14
CA LEU A 108 -4.22 -17.18 21.00
C LEU A 108 -5.67 -16.86 21.39
N ALA A 109 -6.28 -17.63 22.29
CA ALA A 109 -7.57 -17.31 22.88
C ALA A 109 -7.52 -15.99 23.69
N SER A 110 -6.44 -15.75 24.44
CA SER A 110 -6.28 -14.51 25.23
C SER A 110 -6.21 -13.24 24.37
N LEU A 111 -5.84 -13.33 23.10
CA LEU A 111 -5.86 -12.20 22.16
C LEU A 111 -7.27 -11.70 21.84
N ASN A 112 -8.32 -12.52 22.04
CA ASN A 112 -9.72 -12.18 21.80
C ASN A 112 -9.96 -11.53 20.41
N ILE A 113 -9.27 -12.03 19.38
CA ILE A 113 -9.44 -11.54 18.00
C ILE A 113 -10.85 -11.94 17.50
N PRO A 114 -11.65 -11.04 16.92
CA PRO A 114 -12.97 -11.40 16.41
C PRO A 114 -12.93 -12.41 15.24
N GLN A 115 -13.90 -13.33 15.19
CA GLN A 115 -14.08 -14.31 14.12
C GLN A 115 -15.15 -13.84 13.11
N PRO A 116 -14.86 -13.77 11.80
CA PRO A 116 -15.83 -13.35 10.79
C PRO A 116 -16.78 -14.51 10.44
N TYR A 117 -18.08 -14.22 10.39
CA TYR A 117 -19.16 -15.23 10.30
C TYR A 117 -18.97 -16.30 9.20
N HIS A 118 -18.53 -15.91 8.00
CA HIS A 118 -18.42 -16.82 6.84
C HIS A 118 -17.07 -17.55 6.74
N SER A 119 -16.14 -17.29 7.66
CA SER A 119 -14.82 -17.93 7.63
C SER A 119 -14.29 -18.13 9.05
N PRO A 120 -14.71 -19.20 9.76
CA PRO A 120 -14.30 -19.44 11.15
C PRO A 120 -12.79 -19.65 11.31
N LEU A 121 -12.10 -20.05 10.23
CA LEU A 121 -10.64 -20.19 10.22
C LEU A 121 -9.92 -18.82 10.20
N ASN A 122 -10.56 -17.74 9.75
CA ASN A 122 -9.91 -16.46 9.54
C ASN A 122 -9.89 -15.58 10.81
N ALA A 123 -8.72 -15.11 11.23
CA ALA A 123 -8.59 -14.11 12.28
C ALA A 123 -8.91 -12.69 11.75
N CYS A 124 -9.93 -12.00 12.29
CA CYS A 124 -10.34 -10.67 11.81
C CYS A 124 -9.45 -9.53 12.33
N MET A 125 -8.22 -9.47 11.82
CA MET A 125 -7.17 -8.54 12.30
C MET A 125 -7.53 -7.05 12.25
N ILE A 126 -8.48 -6.64 11.40
CA ILE A 126 -8.98 -5.26 11.35
C ILE A 126 -9.87 -4.90 12.55
N LEU A 127 -10.42 -5.87 13.28
CA LEU A 127 -11.23 -5.66 14.49
C LEU A 127 -10.45 -5.90 15.80
N TYR A 128 -9.24 -6.45 15.74
CA TYR A 128 -8.36 -6.65 16.89
C TYR A 128 -8.07 -5.32 17.61
N HIS A 129 -8.33 -5.26 18.92
CA HIS A 129 -8.27 -4.04 19.75
C HIS A 129 -9.09 -2.85 19.20
N LEU A 130 -10.20 -3.08 18.49
CA LEU A 130 -11.06 -1.99 18.02
C LEU A 130 -11.56 -1.12 19.20
N GLY A 131 -11.30 0.19 19.12
CA GLY A 131 -11.61 1.18 20.14
C GLY A 131 -10.39 1.74 20.88
N GLU A 132 -9.19 1.14 20.73
CA GLU A 132 -7.96 1.68 21.37
C GLU A 132 -7.48 3.01 20.76
N LEU A 133 -7.86 3.34 19.52
CA LEU A 133 -7.42 4.56 18.82
C LEU A 133 -8.49 5.65 18.79
N ALA A 134 -9.68 5.38 19.34
CA ALA A 134 -10.80 6.31 19.54
C ALA A 134 -10.36 7.72 19.97
N ASN A 135 -9.56 7.80 21.04
CA ASN A 135 -9.10 9.05 21.64
C ASN A 135 -7.81 9.63 21.00
N SER A 136 -7.43 9.16 19.80
CA SER A 136 -6.25 9.69 19.10
C SER A 136 -6.52 11.06 18.47
N ALA A 137 -5.49 11.91 18.38
CA ALA A 137 -5.58 13.20 17.71
C ALA A 137 -6.02 13.07 16.23
N ARG A 138 -5.56 11.99 15.56
CA ARG A 138 -5.96 11.59 14.20
C ARG A 138 -7.46 11.40 14.06
N VAL A 139 -8.05 10.51 14.87
CA VAL A 139 -9.49 10.26 14.88
C VAL A 139 -10.25 11.55 15.23
N SER A 140 -9.77 12.31 16.21
CA SER A 140 -10.37 13.59 16.62
C SER A 140 -10.38 14.64 15.51
N GLY A 141 -9.34 14.73 14.69
CA GLY A 141 -9.25 15.66 13.56
C GLY A 141 -10.21 15.28 12.42
N ILE A 142 -10.25 14.00 12.04
CA ILE A 142 -11.12 13.47 10.99
C ILE A 142 -12.61 13.54 11.39
N PHE A 143 -12.92 13.32 12.67
CA PHE A 143 -14.28 13.35 13.20
C PHE A 143 -14.64 14.72 13.85
N SER A 144 -14.00 15.80 13.41
CA SER A 144 -14.13 17.17 13.95
C SER A 144 -15.49 17.88 13.70
N GLY A 145 -16.57 17.12 13.46
CA GLY A 145 -17.92 17.63 13.20
C GLY A 145 -18.13 18.26 11.82
N LYS A 146 -17.07 18.34 10.99
CA LYS A 146 -17.10 18.85 9.61
C LYS A 146 -17.11 17.71 8.58
N ASN A 147 -17.76 17.94 7.45
CA ASN A 147 -17.75 16.99 6.35
C ASN A 147 -16.32 16.82 5.81
N THR A 148 -15.91 15.58 5.52
CA THR A 148 -14.49 15.24 5.31
C THR A 148 -14.30 14.19 4.21
N PHE A 149 -13.33 14.39 3.32
CA PHE A 149 -12.78 13.36 2.43
C PHE A 149 -11.49 12.79 3.04
N LEU A 150 -11.52 11.51 3.40
CA LEU A 150 -10.37 10.76 3.93
C LEU A 150 -9.74 9.93 2.80
N VAL A 151 -8.56 10.36 2.31
CA VAL A 151 -7.95 9.79 1.09
C VAL A 151 -6.49 9.45 1.27
N ASN A 152 -6.13 8.19 1.00
CA ASN A 152 -4.76 7.71 0.95
C ASN A 152 -4.72 6.33 0.24
N GLY A 153 -3.53 5.79 -0.03
CA GLY A 153 -3.33 4.53 -0.77
C GLY A 153 -4.04 3.32 -0.17
N SER A 154 -4.14 2.23 -0.94
CA SER A 154 -4.86 1.01 -0.50
C SER A 154 -4.12 0.31 0.66
N GLY A 155 -4.81 0.08 1.79
CA GLY A 155 -4.23 -0.60 2.96
C GLY A 155 -3.54 0.30 4.00
N THR A 156 -3.62 1.62 3.82
CA THR A 156 -3.12 2.65 4.75
C THR A 156 -3.83 2.72 6.11
N GLY A 157 -5.04 2.15 6.25
CA GLY A 157 -5.77 2.12 7.52
C GLY A 157 -7.08 2.92 7.58
N LYS A 158 -7.47 3.63 6.50
CA LYS A 158 -8.72 4.41 6.43
C LYS A 158 -9.95 3.75 7.08
N THR A 159 -10.33 2.55 6.61
CA THR A 159 -11.46 1.77 7.13
C THR A 159 -11.36 1.50 8.64
N ARG A 160 -10.16 1.22 9.16
CA ARG A 160 -9.94 1.06 10.60
C ARG A 160 -10.17 2.38 11.35
N ILE A 161 -9.74 3.52 10.79
CA ILE A 161 -9.98 4.83 11.40
C ILE A 161 -11.45 5.21 11.38
N CYS A 162 -12.17 4.87 10.30
CA CYS A 162 -13.62 4.98 10.25
C CYS A 162 -14.30 4.16 11.36
N TYR A 163 -13.80 2.95 11.65
CA TYR A 163 -14.28 2.14 12.77
C TYR A 163 -13.94 2.77 14.13
N GLU A 164 -12.71 3.20 14.37
CA GLU A 164 -12.27 3.82 15.64
C GLU A 164 -13.04 5.12 15.96
N GLY A 165 -13.31 5.95 14.96
CA GLY A 165 -14.13 7.14 15.14
C GLY A 165 -15.60 6.84 15.38
N LEU A 166 -16.16 5.75 14.82
CA LEU A 166 -17.52 5.27 15.14
C LEU A 166 -17.62 4.48 16.46
N CYS A 167 -16.50 4.07 17.06
CA CYS A 167 -16.48 3.71 18.49
C CYS A 167 -16.60 4.94 19.40
N SER A 168 -16.23 6.12 18.90
CA SER A 168 -16.22 7.39 19.66
C SER A 168 -17.50 8.21 19.48
N HIS A 169 -18.12 8.12 18.31
CA HIS A 169 -19.27 8.92 17.88
C HIS A 169 -20.44 8.04 17.45
N TRP A 170 -21.67 8.42 17.81
CA TRP A 170 -22.87 7.79 17.27
C TRP A 170 -22.98 8.05 15.77
N GLY A 171 -23.19 7.00 14.98
CA GLY A 171 -23.20 7.14 13.53
C GLY A 171 -23.41 5.83 12.75
N PHE A 172 -23.31 5.96 11.44
CA PHE A 172 -23.64 4.91 10.47
C PHE A 172 -22.45 4.58 9.59
N TYR A 173 -22.11 3.30 9.47
CA TYR A 173 -21.07 2.80 8.57
C TYR A 173 -21.69 2.23 7.29
N PHE A 174 -21.54 2.96 6.19
CA PHE A 174 -21.89 2.50 4.86
C PHE A 174 -20.62 2.17 4.08
N THR A 175 -20.66 1.15 3.23
CA THR A 175 -19.65 0.91 2.20
C THR A 175 -20.33 0.79 0.84
N PHE A 176 -19.68 1.30 -0.22
CA PHE A 176 -20.14 1.08 -1.59
C PHE A 176 -19.84 -0.34 -2.11
N LYS A 177 -18.99 -1.10 -1.41
CA LYS A 177 -18.51 -2.42 -1.83
C LYS A 177 -17.92 -3.17 -0.64
N MET A 178 -18.34 -4.42 -0.41
CA MET A 178 -17.70 -5.23 0.62
C MET A 178 -16.30 -5.69 0.19
N ASP A 179 -15.38 -5.78 1.14
CA ASP A 179 -14.06 -6.37 0.93
C ASP A 179 -14.08 -7.90 1.14
N SER A 180 -12.92 -8.54 1.02
CA SER A 180 -12.78 -9.99 1.23
C SER A 180 -12.96 -10.45 2.69
N GLY A 181 -13.16 -9.53 3.65
CA GLY A 181 -13.54 -9.83 5.02
C GLY A 181 -15.06 -9.90 5.23
N GLU A 182 -15.86 -9.51 4.23
CA GLU A 182 -17.33 -9.38 4.31
C GLU A 182 -17.82 -8.54 5.50
N LEU A 183 -17.05 -7.51 5.89
CA LEU A 183 -17.45 -6.58 6.94
C LEU A 183 -18.32 -5.46 6.38
N GLY A 184 -19.52 -5.34 6.94
CA GLY A 184 -20.48 -4.32 6.59
C GLY A 184 -21.85 -4.86 6.22
N SER A 185 -22.71 -3.94 5.82
CA SER A 185 -23.97 -4.24 5.15
C SER A 185 -23.78 -4.21 3.63
N PHE A 186 -24.54 -5.05 2.93
CA PHE A 186 -24.59 -5.13 1.47
C PHE A 186 -25.84 -4.41 0.91
N ASP A 187 -26.54 -3.62 1.71
CA ASP A 187 -27.62 -2.71 1.31
C ASP A 187 -27.29 -1.88 0.05
N ILE A 188 -26.20 -1.09 0.05
CA ILE A 188 -25.82 -0.26 -1.09
C ILE A 188 -25.48 -1.12 -2.32
N GLU A 189 -24.60 -2.10 -2.18
CA GLU A 189 -24.12 -2.90 -3.32
C GLU A 189 -25.28 -3.68 -3.96
N HIS A 190 -26.15 -4.29 -3.17
CA HIS A 190 -27.31 -5.05 -3.64
C HIS A 190 -28.30 -4.15 -4.38
N LEU A 191 -28.65 -2.99 -3.81
CA LEU A 191 -29.67 -2.10 -4.37
C LEU A 191 -29.15 -1.30 -5.57
N LEU A 192 -27.87 -0.90 -5.60
CA LEU A 192 -27.23 -0.37 -6.79
C LEU A 192 -27.16 -1.42 -7.91
N ARG A 193 -26.84 -2.68 -7.60
CA ARG A 193 -26.85 -3.77 -8.59
C ARG A 193 -28.25 -4.01 -9.17
N ARG A 194 -29.31 -3.88 -8.36
CA ARG A 194 -30.70 -3.89 -8.84
C ARG A 194 -30.96 -2.72 -9.79
N PHE A 195 -30.71 -1.49 -9.35
CA PHE A 195 -30.86 -0.27 -10.15
C PHE A 195 -30.10 -0.33 -11.50
N LYS A 196 -28.89 -0.90 -11.53
CA LYS A 196 -28.14 -1.16 -12.78
C LYS A 196 -28.91 -2.01 -13.78
N SER A 197 -29.69 -2.97 -13.31
CA SER A 197 -30.56 -3.81 -14.14
C SER A 197 -31.69 -2.97 -14.75
N ASP A 198 -32.30 -2.12 -13.94
CA ASP A 198 -33.46 -1.28 -14.31
C ASP A 198 -33.10 -0.11 -15.25
N VAL A 199 -31.85 0.39 -15.21
CA VAL A 199 -31.37 1.46 -16.10
C VAL A 199 -30.81 0.93 -17.43
N VAL A 200 -30.27 -0.28 -17.47
CA VAL A 200 -29.75 -0.87 -18.73
C VAL A 200 -30.86 -0.98 -19.80
N SER A 201 -32.12 -1.11 -19.39
CA SER A 201 -33.31 -1.09 -20.24
C SER A 201 -33.88 0.32 -20.54
N SER A 202 -33.38 1.40 -19.93
CA SER A 202 -33.98 2.75 -20.02
C SER A 202 -32.94 3.91 -20.02
N ARG A 203 -32.01 3.88 -20.99
CA ARG A 203 -30.78 4.72 -21.05
C ARG A 203 -30.92 6.26 -21.13
N GLU A 204 -32.13 6.83 -21.16
CA GLU A 204 -32.34 8.24 -21.55
C GLU A 204 -32.87 9.17 -20.45
N LYS A 205 -33.15 8.64 -19.24
CA LYS A 205 -33.86 9.39 -18.19
C LYS A 205 -32.96 9.80 -17.01
N THR A 206 -32.04 10.73 -17.22
CA THR A 206 -31.09 11.15 -16.17
C THR A 206 -31.78 11.67 -14.89
N ALA A 207 -32.86 12.44 -15.00
CA ALA A 207 -33.62 12.93 -13.83
C ALA A 207 -34.30 11.81 -13.03
N GLU A 208 -35.00 10.88 -13.71
CA GLU A 208 -35.63 9.71 -13.08
C GLU A 208 -34.58 8.80 -12.42
N ASN A 209 -33.37 8.73 -12.98
CA ASN A 209 -32.24 7.98 -12.41
C ASN A 209 -31.69 8.64 -11.13
N VAL A 210 -31.58 9.97 -11.08
CA VAL A 210 -31.23 10.73 -9.87
C VAL A 210 -32.29 10.54 -8.78
N GLU A 211 -33.56 10.63 -9.14
CA GLU A 211 -34.70 10.44 -8.22
C GLU A 211 -34.73 9.01 -7.64
N LYS A 212 -34.55 7.98 -8.48
CA LYS A 212 -34.45 6.58 -8.06
C LYS A 212 -33.27 6.34 -7.10
N ILE A 213 -32.09 6.92 -7.36
CA ILE A 213 -30.95 6.80 -6.43
C ILE A 213 -31.27 7.52 -5.11
N THR A 214 -31.87 8.70 -5.16
CA THR A 214 -32.30 9.46 -3.96
C THR A 214 -33.26 8.60 -3.12
N HIS A 215 -34.24 7.97 -3.75
CA HIS A 215 -35.20 7.07 -3.10
C HIS A 215 -34.54 5.80 -2.52
N ILE A 216 -33.61 5.19 -3.26
CA ILE A 216 -32.84 4.02 -2.80
C ILE A 216 -32.05 4.39 -1.53
N PHE A 217 -31.24 5.45 -1.57
CA PHE A 217 -30.41 5.85 -0.43
C PHE A 217 -31.22 6.37 0.74
N GLY A 218 -32.34 7.06 0.49
CA GLY A 218 -33.33 7.38 1.51
C GLY A 218 -33.86 6.11 2.19
N SER A 219 -34.24 5.09 1.42
CA SER A 219 -34.76 3.82 1.98
C SER A 219 -33.73 3.06 2.82
N ILE A 220 -32.45 3.10 2.41
CA ILE A 220 -31.34 2.50 3.16
C ILE A 220 -31.10 3.25 4.47
N LEU A 221 -30.97 4.59 4.41
CA LEU A 221 -30.82 5.43 5.60
C LEU A 221 -32.01 5.25 6.55
N MET A 222 -33.23 5.15 6.01
CA MET A 222 -34.45 4.94 6.77
C MET A 222 -34.47 3.60 7.50
N ALA A 223 -34.06 2.51 6.84
CA ALA A 223 -33.91 1.20 7.47
C ALA A 223 -32.90 1.24 8.63
N ARG A 224 -31.74 1.90 8.42
CA ARG A 224 -30.70 2.07 9.44
C ARG A 224 -31.15 2.91 10.63
N LEU A 225 -31.81 4.05 10.40
CA LEU A 225 -32.40 4.88 11.46
C LEU A 225 -33.44 4.11 12.28
N THR A 226 -34.25 3.28 11.62
CA THR A 226 -35.30 2.49 12.26
C THR A 226 -34.72 1.36 13.12
N ILE A 227 -33.71 0.65 12.62
CA ILE A 227 -33.00 -0.39 13.38
C ILE A 227 -32.13 0.23 14.50
N PHE A 228 -31.62 1.45 14.31
CA PHE A 228 -30.92 2.19 15.38
C PHE A 228 -31.87 2.65 16.48
N LEU A 229 -33.09 3.10 16.15
CA LEU A 229 -34.12 3.38 17.16
C LEU A 229 -34.48 2.13 17.97
N LEU A 230 -34.57 0.96 17.33
CA LEU A 230 -34.77 -0.33 18.01
C LEU A 230 -33.58 -0.70 18.92
N PHE A 231 -32.34 -0.46 18.48
CA PHE A 231 -31.14 -0.63 19.31
C PHE A 231 -31.18 0.32 20.52
N LEU A 232 -31.43 1.62 20.30
CA LEU A 232 -31.48 2.62 21.37
C LEU A 232 -32.61 2.39 22.39
N GLU A 233 -33.79 1.93 21.95
CA GLU A 233 -34.87 1.50 22.86
C GLU A 233 -34.35 0.41 23.79
N THR A 234 -33.70 -0.61 23.21
CA THR A 234 -33.13 -1.75 23.92
C THR A 234 -32.01 -1.37 24.88
N VAL A 235 -31.04 -0.53 24.47
CA VAL A 235 -29.91 -0.16 25.35
C VAL A 235 -30.24 0.95 26.35
N GLN A 236 -31.33 1.70 26.18
CA GLN A 236 -31.77 2.64 27.21
C GLN A 236 -32.35 1.91 28.43
N GLU A 237 -33.04 0.79 28.24
CA GLU A 237 -33.50 -0.10 29.33
C GLU A 237 -32.32 -0.63 30.17
N LEU A 238 -31.13 -0.79 29.57
CA LEU A 238 -29.91 -1.29 30.20
C LEU A 238 -28.97 -0.19 30.74
N GLY A 239 -29.26 1.09 30.48
CA GLY A 239 -28.41 2.23 30.82
C GLY A 239 -27.39 2.56 29.71
N LEU A 240 -27.71 3.58 28.92
CA LEU A 240 -26.90 4.02 27.77
C LEU A 240 -25.49 4.50 28.21
N ASN A 241 -24.45 3.94 27.58
CA ASN A 241 -23.04 4.25 27.81
C ASN A 241 -22.27 4.35 26.48
N ASP A 242 -20.96 4.62 26.54
CA ASP A 242 -20.11 4.77 25.35
C ASP A 242 -19.75 3.43 24.66
N ASP A 243 -19.65 2.30 25.38
CA ASP A 243 -19.38 0.99 24.77
C ASP A 243 -20.50 0.56 23.81
N HIS A 244 -21.73 1.03 24.04
CA HIS A 244 -22.85 0.82 23.13
C HIS A 244 -22.62 1.44 21.73
N LYS A 245 -21.73 2.44 21.58
CA LYS A 245 -21.30 2.94 20.25
C LYS A 245 -20.51 1.89 19.48
N LYS A 246 -19.56 1.24 20.15
CA LYS A 246 -18.78 0.12 19.60
C LYS A 246 -19.65 -1.09 19.30
N GLN A 247 -20.61 -1.43 20.16
CA GLN A 247 -21.61 -2.48 19.86
C GLN A 247 -22.42 -2.12 18.61
N TRP A 248 -22.95 -0.90 18.51
CA TRP A 248 -23.71 -0.42 17.35
C TRP A 248 -22.90 -0.40 16.05
N LEU A 249 -21.60 -0.11 16.11
CA LEU A 249 -20.70 -0.28 14.99
C LEU A 249 -20.54 -1.75 14.61
N LEU A 250 -20.20 -2.64 15.55
CA LEU A 250 -20.02 -4.07 15.30
C LEU A 250 -21.28 -4.69 14.67
N LEU A 251 -22.47 -4.25 15.08
CA LEU A 251 -23.76 -4.64 14.50
C LEU A 251 -23.87 -4.25 13.02
N GLN A 252 -23.36 -3.08 12.63
CA GLN A 252 -23.30 -2.64 11.24
C GLN A 252 -22.21 -3.35 10.42
N LEU A 253 -21.20 -3.93 11.08
CA LEU A 253 -20.17 -4.75 10.44
C LEU A 253 -20.59 -6.21 10.26
N ASN A 254 -21.55 -6.71 11.05
CA ASN A 254 -22.18 -8.01 10.84
C ASN A 254 -23.71 -7.96 11.07
N PRO A 255 -24.47 -7.34 10.13
CA PRO A 255 -25.93 -7.18 10.26
C PRO A 255 -26.70 -8.50 10.11
N ARG A 256 -26.02 -9.56 9.67
CA ARG A 256 -26.60 -10.90 9.48
C ARG A 256 -27.01 -11.54 10.81
N ASN A 257 -26.34 -11.20 11.91
CA ASN A 257 -26.62 -11.74 13.25
C ASN A 257 -28.02 -11.39 13.81
N LEU A 258 -28.63 -10.29 13.34
CA LEU A 258 -30.01 -9.95 13.70
C LEU A 258 -31.04 -10.91 13.08
N SER A 259 -30.65 -11.68 12.06
CA SER A 259 -31.54 -12.48 11.23
C SER A 259 -31.24 -13.97 11.35
N GLN A 260 -32.27 -14.76 11.70
CA GLN A 260 -32.18 -16.23 11.80
C GLN A 260 -31.76 -16.92 10.49
N TYR A 261 -31.83 -16.22 9.36
CA TYR A 261 -31.57 -16.75 8.01
C TYR A 261 -30.27 -16.23 7.38
N THR A 262 -29.40 -15.56 8.14
CA THR A 262 -28.15 -14.91 7.65
C THR A 262 -28.35 -13.78 6.63
N ILE A 263 -29.59 -13.31 6.48
CA ILE A 263 -29.97 -12.15 5.64
C ILE A 263 -29.60 -10.86 6.39
N ASP A 264 -28.98 -9.91 5.70
CA ASP A 264 -28.70 -8.56 6.20
C ASP A 264 -30.00 -7.79 6.51
N ALA A 265 -30.15 -7.40 7.78
CA ALA A 265 -31.35 -6.74 8.28
C ALA A 265 -31.56 -5.31 7.74
N PHE A 266 -30.50 -4.59 7.40
CA PHE A 266 -30.62 -3.26 6.79
C PHE A 266 -31.06 -3.38 5.34
N SER A 267 -30.45 -4.30 4.59
CA SER A 267 -30.78 -4.57 3.18
C SER A 267 -32.23 -5.05 3.02
N GLU A 268 -32.68 -5.98 3.87
CA GLU A 268 -34.05 -6.52 3.81
C GLU A 268 -35.11 -5.49 4.24
N LEU A 269 -34.88 -4.71 5.30
CA LEU A 269 -35.81 -3.66 5.71
C LEU A 269 -35.86 -2.51 4.66
N ALA A 270 -34.72 -2.14 4.06
CA ALA A 270 -34.69 -1.16 2.96
C ALA A 270 -35.48 -1.66 1.74
N ARG A 271 -35.38 -2.95 1.41
CA ARG A 271 -36.19 -3.59 0.36
C ARG A 271 -37.70 -3.53 0.68
N MET A 272 -38.10 -3.71 1.93
CA MET A 272 -39.51 -3.57 2.33
C MET A 272 -40.03 -2.13 2.19
N ILE A 273 -39.23 -1.13 2.59
CA ILE A 273 -39.58 0.30 2.48
C ILE A 273 -39.78 0.72 1.01
N GLN A 274 -38.93 0.24 0.10
CA GLN A 274 -39.07 0.48 -1.35
C GLN A 274 -40.32 -0.16 -1.95
N VAL A 275 -40.70 -1.35 -1.50
CA VAL A 275 -41.90 -2.07 -1.98
C VAL A 275 -43.19 -1.44 -1.44
N GLY A 276 -43.11 -0.63 -0.38
CA GLY A 276 -44.24 0.11 0.20
C GLY A 276 -44.77 1.29 -0.61
N ASN A 277 -44.21 1.58 -1.80
CA ASN A 277 -44.55 2.76 -2.63
C ASN A 277 -44.40 4.11 -1.91
N THR A 278 -43.48 4.20 -0.94
CA THR A 278 -43.14 5.42 -0.19
C THR A 278 -42.61 6.51 -1.15
N THR A 279 -43.10 7.76 -1.07
CA THR A 279 -42.55 8.86 -1.89
C THR A 279 -41.27 9.42 -1.29
N ASN A 280 -40.52 10.23 -2.05
CA ASN A 280 -39.31 10.89 -1.54
C ASN A 280 -39.63 11.92 -0.44
N GLU A 281 -40.81 12.54 -0.49
CA GLU A 281 -41.26 13.57 0.45
C GLU A 281 -41.64 12.97 1.81
N SER A 282 -42.39 11.85 1.83
CA SER A 282 -42.70 11.13 3.05
C SER A 282 -41.44 10.51 3.64
N LEU A 283 -40.63 9.82 2.83
CA LEU A 283 -39.33 9.29 3.24
C LEU A 283 -38.43 10.37 3.86
N ARG A 284 -38.37 11.58 3.27
CA ARG A 284 -37.62 12.73 3.82
C ARG A 284 -38.24 13.28 5.10
N ARG A 285 -39.57 13.28 5.28
CA ARG A 285 -40.22 13.62 6.55
C ARG A 285 -39.84 12.60 7.63
N ASP A 286 -40.04 11.33 7.32
CA ASP A 286 -39.91 10.21 8.27
C ASP A 286 -38.45 10.01 8.72
N ILE A 287 -37.47 10.26 7.84
CA ILE A 287 -36.04 10.37 8.19
C ILE A 287 -35.78 11.51 9.21
N ARG A 288 -36.29 12.72 8.95
CA ARG A 288 -36.10 13.88 9.85
C ARG A 288 -36.78 13.67 11.20
N ASP A 289 -37.91 12.98 11.22
CA ASP A 289 -38.63 12.64 12.45
C ASP A 289 -37.89 11.55 13.26
N ALA A 290 -37.32 10.55 12.59
CA ALA A 290 -36.43 9.56 13.22
C ALA A 290 -35.16 10.21 13.78
N LEU A 291 -34.50 11.09 13.02
CA LEU A 291 -33.32 11.84 13.49
C LEU A 291 -33.63 12.70 14.71
N ARG A 292 -34.79 13.40 14.73
CA ARG A 292 -35.23 14.17 15.91
C ARG A 292 -35.53 13.28 17.12
N LYS A 293 -36.06 12.06 16.94
CA LYS A 293 -36.23 11.07 18.03
C LYS A 293 -34.88 10.60 18.58
N ILE A 294 -33.97 10.19 17.70
CA ILE A 294 -32.60 9.79 18.07
C ILE A 294 -31.89 10.92 18.84
N GLN A 295 -31.96 12.16 18.36
CA GLN A 295 -31.34 13.29 19.06
C GLN A 295 -31.91 13.52 20.46
N ARG A 296 -33.23 13.35 20.68
CA ARG A 296 -33.82 13.43 22.04
C ARG A 296 -33.24 12.37 22.97
N VAL A 297 -33.16 11.13 22.51
CA VAL A 297 -32.59 9.99 23.27
C VAL A 297 -31.11 10.21 23.60
N LEU A 298 -30.35 10.79 22.66
CA LEU A 298 -28.91 11.06 22.80
C LEU A 298 -28.57 12.43 23.46
N GLY A 299 -29.52 13.11 24.10
CA GLY A 299 -29.25 14.35 24.85
C GLY A 299 -29.13 15.63 24.01
N GLY A 300 -29.73 15.66 22.81
CA GLY A 300 -30.02 16.83 21.99
C GLY A 300 -28.86 17.44 21.20
N ASN A 301 -27.67 17.49 21.79
CA ASN A 301 -26.54 18.29 21.29
C ASN A 301 -25.54 17.52 20.40
N GLN A 302 -25.70 16.21 20.23
CA GLN A 302 -24.77 15.39 19.43
C GLN A 302 -25.22 15.31 17.96
N LYS A 303 -24.31 15.64 17.04
CA LYS A 303 -24.46 15.29 15.62
C LYS A 303 -24.16 13.81 15.42
N LEU A 304 -24.88 13.17 14.50
CA LEU A 304 -24.56 11.80 14.07
C LEU A 304 -23.50 11.82 12.97
N VAL A 305 -22.68 10.78 12.88
CA VAL A 305 -21.69 10.65 11.79
C VAL A 305 -22.20 9.67 10.73
N ILE A 306 -21.93 9.96 9.45
CA ILE A 306 -22.20 9.07 8.32
C ILE A 306 -20.89 8.81 7.60
N VAL A 307 -20.34 7.61 7.74
CA VAL A 307 -19.19 7.16 6.96
C VAL A 307 -19.67 6.53 5.67
N LEU A 308 -19.10 6.97 4.54
CA LEU A 308 -19.19 6.32 3.24
C LEU A 308 -17.80 5.79 2.88
N ASP A 309 -17.53 4.49 3.07
CA ASP A 309 -16.24 3.87 2.73
C ASP A 309 -16.23 3.24 1.33
N GLU A 310 -15.03 3.02 0.79
CA GLU A 310 -14.73 2.64 -0.59
C GLU A 310 -15.47 3.54 -1.62
N ALA A 311 -15.65 4.82 -1.27
CA ALA A 311 -16.53 5.75 -1.96
C ALA A 311 -16.16 6.02 -3.43
N GLN A 312 -14.91 5.76 -3.85
CA GLN A 312 -14.53 5.85 -5.27
C GLN A 312 -15.33 4.88 -6.15
N GLN A 313 -15.82 3.77 -5.61
CA GLN A 313 -16.73 2.88 -6.33
C GLN A 313 -18.03 3.63 -6.72
N GLY A 314 -18.49 4.62 -5.94
CA GLY A 314 -19.60 5.51 -6.29
C GLY A 314 -19.30 6.57 -7.36
N LEU A 315 -18.02 6.87 -7.66
CA LEU A 315 -17.62 7.67 -8.83
C LEU A 315 -17.58 6.80 -10.10
N GLU A 316 -17.06 5.59 -9.98
CA GLU A 316 -16.91 4.62 -11.07
C GLU A 316 -18.26 4.01 -11.50
N PHE A 317 -19.16 3.75 -10.55
CA PHE A 317 -20.41 3.02 -10.78
C PHE A 317 -21.37 3.76 -11.72
N LEU A 318 -21.63 3.15 -12.89
CA LEU A 318 -22.49 3.68 -13.95
C LEU A 318 -22.12 5.10 -14.39
N SER A 319 -20.84 5.47 -14.32
CA SER A 319 -20.29 6.77 -14.73
C SER A 319 -20.66 7.22 -16.16
N TYR A 320 -21.16 6.30 -17.00
CA TYR A 320 -21.63 6.49 -18.38
C TYR A 320 -23.15 6.72 -18.56
N ILE A 321 -24.00 6.54 -17.54
CA ILE A 321 -25.47 6.78 -17.66
C ILE A 321 -25.85 8.23 -17.36
N PHE A 322 -24.99 8.95 -16.64
CA PHE A 322 -25.14 10.35 -16.33
C PHE A 322 -24.42 11.15 -17.41
N ARG A 323 -25.13 12.05 -18.09
CA ARG A 323 -24.59 12.87 -19.19
C ARG A 323 -23.70 14.02 -18.67
N ASP A 324 -23.75 14.28 -17.37
CA ASP A 324 -23.16 15.43 -16.69
C ASP A 324 -21.98 15.03 -15.76
N LYS A 325 -21.45 16.02 -15.03
CA LYS A 325 -20.50 15.81 -13.93
C LYS A 325 -21.10 15.05 -12.73
N GLU A 326 -22.41 14.93 -12.59
CA GLU A 326 -23.01 14.19 -11.47
C GLU A 326 -22.72 12.68 -11.62
N LYS A 327 -22.05 12.09 -10.62
CA LYS A 327 -21.84 10.65 -10.46
C LYS A 327 -22.70 10.13 -9.31
N VAL A 328 -22.77 8.81 -9.11
CA VAL A 328 -23.59 8.23 -8.04
C VAL A 328 -23.16 8.76 -6.67
N LEU A 329 -21.86 8.89 -6.39
CA LEU A 329 -21.37 9.51 -5.15
C LEU A 329 -21.86 10.97 -4.99
N HIS A 330 -21.86 11.78 -6.06
CA HIS A 330 -22.37 13.15 -6.03
C HIS A 330 -23.86 13.17 -5.67
N ILE A 331 -24.66 12.29 -6.28
CA ILE A 331 -26.10 12.14 -5.97
C ILE A 331 -26.30 11.67 -4.52
N VAL A 332 -25.46 10.76 -4.01
CA VAL A 332 -25.53 10.24 -2.64
C VAL A 332 -25.21 11.32 -1.61
N ILE A 333 -24.12 12.07 -1.76
CA ILE A 333 -23.76 13.17 -0.84
C ILE A 333 -24.88 14.23 -0.82
N LYS A 334 -25.35 14.65 -2.00
CA LYS A 334 -26.47 15.58 -2.20
C LYS A 334 -27.76 15.08 -1.53
N SER A 335 -28.06 13.79 -1.66
CA SER A 335 -29.21 13.14 -0.99
C SER A 335 -29.06 13.17 0.52
N LEU A 336 -27.91 12.75 1.06
CA LEU A 336 -27.68 12.68 2.50
C LEU A 336 -27.74 14.06 3.16
N GLN A 337 -27.12 15.08 2.57
CA GLN A 337 -27.25 16.47 3.03
C GLN A 337 -28.71 16.96 2.99
N HIS A 338 -29.46 16.65 1.93
CA HIS A 338 -30.86 17.06 1.80
C HIS A 338 -31.82 16.33 2.76
N LEU A 339 -31.54 15.06 3.07
CA LEU A 339 -32.35 14.21 3.95
C LEU A 339 -32.05 14.48 5.44
N THR A 340 -30.79 14.72 5.80
CA THR A 340 -30.33 14.89 7.20
C THR A 340 -30.18 16.35 7.64
N ASN A 341 -30.01 17.29 6.70
CA ASN A 341 -29.60 18.68 6.96
C ASN A 341 -28.34 18.70 7.87
N ASP A 342 -28.18 19.72 8.71
CA ASP A 342 -27.03 19.85 9.61
C ASP A 342 -26.99 18.84 10.78
N GLN A 343 -27.94 17.90 10.88
CA GLN A 343 -28.00 16.92 11.98
C GLN A 343 -26.88 15.85 11.89
N CYS A 344 -26.30 15.67 10.70
CA CYS A 344 -25.25 14.70 10.44
C CYS A 344 -23.95 15.34 9.93
N THR A 345 -22.84 14.63 10.10
CA THR A 345 -21.52 14.92 9.53
C THR A 345 -21.12 13.78 8.58
N ILE A 346 -20.74 14.08 7.35
CA ILE A 346 -20.43 13.06 6.32
C ILE A 346 -18.92 12.89 6.17
N ILE A 347 -18.43 11.65 6.28
CA ILE A 347 -17.02 11.28 6.05
C ILE A 347 -16.94 10.31 4.87
N CYS A 348 -16.39 10.77 3.75
CA CYS A 348 -16.17 9.96 2.55
C CYS A 348 -14.74 9.40 2.55
N SER A 349 -14.60 8.10 2.79
CA SER A 349 -13.32 7.39 2.72
C SER A 349 -13.15 6.75 1.34
N GLY A 350 -11.95 6.86 0.76
CA GLY A 350 -11.65 6.25 -0.53
C GLY A 350 -10.18 6.27 -0.93
N ILE A 351 -9.87 5.53 -2.00
CA ILE A 351 -8.52 5.50 -2.58
C ILE A 351 -8.44 6.50 -3.73
N ASN A 352 -9.29 6.33 -4.75
CA ASN A 352 -9.31 7.12 -5.99
C ASN A 352 -10.42 8.18 -5.94
N LEU A 353 -10.28 9.17 -5.05
CA LEU A 353 -11.19 10.31 -4.96
C LEU A 353 -10.44 11.59 -5.41
N PRO A 354 -10.34 11.88 -6.72
CA PRO A 354 -9.63 13.05 -7.21
C PRO A 354 -10.40 14.35 -6.88
N GLN A 355 -9.71 15.30 -6.23
CA GLN A 355 -10.26 16.62 -5.85
C GLN A 355 -10.98 17.34 -7.00
N SER A 356 -10.50 17.17 -8.24
CA SER A 356 -11.05 17.81 -9.44
C SER A 356 -12.50 17.45 -9.80
N GLU A 357 -13.04 16.35 -9.29
CA GLU A 357 -14.47 16.01 -9.44
C GLU A 357 -15.36 16.85 -8.48
N PHE A 358 -14.79 17.29 -7.36
CA PHE A 358 -15.46 18.01 -6.27
C PHE A 358 -15.28 19.54 -6.33
N VAL A 359 -14.32 20.04 -7.13
CA VAL A 359 -14.17 21.48 -7.42
C VAL A 359 -15.41 22.02 -8.12
N ASP A 360 -15.98 23.09 -7.55
CA ASP A 360 -17.24 23.74 -7.98
C ASP A 360 -18.47 22.80 -8.00
N THR A 361 -18.44 21.68 -7.26
CA THR A 361 -19.58 20.75 -7.15
C THR A 361 -19.92 20.41 -5.69
N ILE A 362 -20.73 19.37 -5.47
CA ILE A 362 -21.19 18.94 -4.14
C ILE A 362 -20.01 18.37 -3.34
N GLY A 363 -19.79 18.86 -2.12
CA GLY A 363 -18.62 18.51 -1.32
C GLY A 363 -17.39 19.39 -1.55
N SER A 364 -17.50 20.47 -2.33
CA SER A 364 -16.47 21.54 -2.37
C SER A 364 -16.22 22.21 -1.01
N ASP A 365 -17.14 22.05 -0.06
CA ASP A 365 -17.06 22.49 1.34
C ASP A 365 -16.33 21.51 2.29
N PHE A 366 -16.01 20.30 1.83
CA PHE A 366 -15.45 19.24 2.69
C PHE A 366 -13.96 19.46 2.96
N ILE A 367 -13.52 19.14 4.18
CA ILE A 367 -12.10 19.05 4.51
C ILE A 367 -11.48 17.87 3.76
N TRP A 368 -10.32 18.06 3.16
CA TRP A 368 -9.52 16.98 2.58
C TRP A 368 -8.43 16.58 3.56
N THR A 369 -8.29 15.29 3.86
CA THR A 369 -7.19 14.81 4.69
C THR A 369 -6.70 13.41 4.32
N SER A 370 -5.40 13.19 4.55
CA SER A 370 -4.69 11.95 4.29
C SER A 370 -4.06 11.31 5.54
N ASP A 371 -4.31 11.84 6.74
CA ASP A 371 -3.76 11.34 8.01
C ASP A 371 -4.35 9.98 8.41
N THR A 372 -3.87 8.93 7.77
CA THR A 372 -4.19 7.54 8.11
C THR A 372 -3.16 6.91 9.04
N GLY A 373 -1.98 7.51 9.15
CA GLY A 373 -0.79 6.86 9.68
C GLY A 373 -0.25 5.75 8.78
N ALA A 374 0.87 5.19 9.24
CA ALA A 374 1.56 4.03 8.70
C ALA A 374 2.56 3.51 9.75
N PHE A 375 3.14 2.34 9.52
CA PHE A 375 4.28 1.80 10.25
C PHE A 375 5.59 2.40 9.71
N ASP A 376 5.80 3.68 10.05
CA ASP A 376 6.96 4.48 9.63
C ASP A 376 8.04 4.59 10.73
N ASP A 377 7.72 4.11 11.93
CA ASP A 377 8.62 3.98 13.08
C ASP A 377 8.75 2.50 13.46
N PRO A 378 9.98 1.96 13.59
CA PRO A 378 10.19 0.58 13.98
C PRO A 378 9.62 0.27 15.37
N ALA A 379 9.62 1.22 16.32
CA ALA A 379 9.11 0.98 17.67
C ALA A 379 7.58 0.80 17.69
N GLN A 380 6.82 1.61 16.94
CA GLN A 380 5.38 1.44 16.75
C GLN A 380 5.01 0.11 16.08
N GLN A 381 5.71 -0.27 15.01
CA GLN A 381 5.43 -1.56 14.34
C GLN A 381 5.81 -2.75 15.24
N GLU A 382 6.98 -2.70 15.89
CA GLU A 382 7.38 -3.69 16.88
C GLU A 382 6.35 -3.81 18.00
N SER A 383 5.83 -2.68 18.52
CA SER A 383 4.81 -2.68 19.57
C SER A 383 3.50 -3.35 19.12
N TYR A 384 3.09 -3.18 17.87
CA TYR A 384 1.93 -3.89 17.30
C TYR A 384 2.19 -5.39 17.20
N VAL A 385 3.32 -5.80 16.61
CA VAL A 385 3.69 -7.21 16.41
C VAL A 385 3.85 -7.94 17.75
N ARG A 386 4.47 -7.30 18.75
CA ARG A 386 4.76 -7.91 20.06
C ARG A 386 3.54 -8.13 20.96
N LYS A 387 2.40 -7.50 20.66
CA LYS A 387 1.10 -7.88 21.26
C LYS A 387 0.62 -9.26 20.77
N LEU A 388 1.03 -9.68 19.58
CA LEU A 388 0.49 -10.83 18.84
C LEU A 388 1.41 -12.06 18.78
N LEU A 389 2.58 -12.01 19.42
CA LEU A 389 3.52 -13.15 19.47
C LEU A 389 3.52 -13.78 20.88
N PRO A 390 3.45 -15.12 21.02
CA PRO A 390 3.57 -15.79 22.31
C PRO A 390 4.85 -15.36 23.03
N PRO A 391 4.83 -15.01 24.34
CA PRO A 391 6.02 -14.45 25.02
C PRO A 391 7.28 -15.30 24.88
N THR A 392 7.13 -16.63 24.97
CA THR A 392 8.19 -17.64 24.80
C THR A 392 8.83 -17.60 23.41
N PHE A 393 8.04 -17.43 22.34
CA PHE A 393 8.58 -17.21 20.99
C PHE A 393 9.15 -15.79 20.82
N ARG A 394 8.36 -14.77 21.18
CA ARG A 394 8.60 -13.34 20.99
C ARG A 394 9.94 -12.86 21.55
N ASP A 395 10.34 -13.42 22.69
CA ASP A 395 11.54 -13.01 23.41
C ASP A 395 12.74 -13.94 23.12
N SER A 396 12.56 -14.97 22.29
CA SER A 396 13.65 -15.79 21.73
C SER A 396 14.42 -15.05 20.62
N PRO A 397 15.65 -15.48 20.26
CA PRO A 397 16.37 -14.93 19.10
C PRO A 397 15.59 -15.07 17.79
N SER A 398 14.85 -16.16 17.59
CA SER A 398 14.01 -16.38 16.40
C SER A 398 12.89 -15.33 16.30
N GLY A 399 12.20 -15.05 17.41
CA GLY A 399 11.14 -14.04 17.47
C GLY A 399 11.65 -12.60 17.35
N GLN A 400 12.76 -12.27 18.00
CA GLN A 400 13.42 -10.97 17.86
C GLN A 400 13.86 -10.72 16.40
N PHE A 401 14.45 -11.73 15.76
CA PHE A 401 14.84 -11.65 14.35
C PHE A 401 13.60 -11.55 13.42
N LEU A 402 12.49 -12.23 13.73
CA LEU A 402 11.25 -12.11 12.96
C LEU A 402 10.71 -10.67 13.02
N VAL A 403 10.73 -10.04 14.19
CA VAL A 403 10.33 -8.62 14.36
C VAL A 403 11.19 -7.71 13.49
N ALA A 404 12.52 -7.91 13.45
CA ALA A 404 13.39 -7.16 12.54
C ALA A 404 13.04 -7.39 11.05
N ARG A 405 12.71 -8.62 10.65
CA ARG A 405 12.29 -8.90 9.26
C ARG A 405 10.94 -8.29 8.91
N ILE A 406 9.98 -8.27 9.84
CA ILE A 406 8.67 -7.61 9.64
C ILE A 406 8.86 -6.10 9.42
N TRP A 407 9.77 -5.46 10.16
CA TRP A 407 10.17 -4.08 9.88
C TRP A 407 10.80 -3.94 8.50
N ARG A 408 11.83 -4.74 8.23
CA ARG A 408 12.63 -4.59 7.01
C ARG A 408 11.82 -4.80 5.72
N TRP A 409 10.86 -5.73 5.73
CA TRP A 409 10.06 -6.11 4.57
C TRP A 409 8.65 -5.50 4.54
N LEU A 410 7.98 -5.29 5.68
CA LEU A 410 6.53 -4.97 5.77
C LEU A 410 6.22 -3.60 6.41
N ARG A 411 7.22 -2.72 6.58
CA ARG A 411 7.04 -1.30 6.96
C ARG A 411 6.16 -0.52 5.97
N GLY A 412 5.67 0.64 6.39
CA GLY A 412 4.72 1.45 5.63
C GLY A 412 3.28 1.04 5.94
N ARG A 413 2.46 0.75 4.92
CA ARG A 413 1.01 0.59 5.08
C ARG A 413 0.64 -0.57 6.01
N HIS A 414 -0.19 -0.26 7.02
CA HIS A 414 -0.58 -1.19 8.08
C HIS A 414 -1.10 -2.55 7.59
N ARG A 415 -1.78 -2.60 6.42
CA ARG A 415 -2.30 -3.84 5.82
C ARG A 415 -1.24 -4.93 5.66
N PHE A 416 0.00 -4.63 5.25
CA PHE A 416 0.99 -5.68 4.99
C PHE A 416 1.43 -6.39 6.27
N THR A 417 1.74 -5.62 7.31
CA THR A 417 2.05 -6.17 8.64
C THR A 417 0.83 -6.91 9.22
N SER A 418 -0.35 -6.29 9.19
CA SER A 418 -1.59 -6.88 9.74
C SER A 418 -1.99 -8.20 9.04
N ALA A 419 -1.87 -8.26 7.71
CA ALA A 419 -2.12 -9.48 6.94
C ALA A 419 -1.10 -10.58 7.23
N PHE A 420 0.19 -10.25 7.37
CA PHE A 420 1.19 -11.23 7.78
C PHE A 420 0.88 -11.80 9.16
N MET A 421 0.56 -10.95 10.14
CA MET A 421 0.21 -11.41 11.49
C MET A 421 -1.03 -12.31 11.47
N GLY A 422 -2.05 -12.01 10.66
CA GLY A 422 -3.20 -12.90 10.47
C GLY A 422 -2.77 -14.31 10.06
N VAL A 423 -1.99 -14.45 8.98
CA VAL A 423 -1.54 -15.79 8.50
C VAL A 423 -0.59 -16.46 9.49
N LEU A 424 0.26 -15.70 10.16
CA LEU A 424 1.17 -16.21 11.17
C LEU A 424 0.41 -16.85 12.35
N LEU A 425 -0.67 -16.21 12.82
CA LEU A 425 -1.52 -16.73 13.89
C LEU A 425 -2.31 -17.96 13.42
N MET A 426 -2.89 -17.91 12.22
CA MET A 426 -3.77 -18.97 11.69
C MET A 426 -3.06 -20.28 11.37
N GLU A 427 -1.82 -20.25 10.90
CA GLU A 427 -1.14 -21.45 10.38
C GLU A 427 0.40 -21.39 10.43
N GLY A 428 0.98 -20.45 11.18
CA GLY A 428 2.38 -20.04 10.98
C GLY A 428 3.32 -20.08 12.18
N LEU A 429 2.87 -20.23 13.43
CA LEU A 429 3.75 -20.07 14.60
C LEU A 429 4.90 -21.11 14.70
N HIS A 430 4.74 -22.30 14.10
CA HIS A 430 5.84 -23.28 14.01
C HIS A 430 6.86 -22.97 12.89
N TYR A 431 6.47 -22.18 11.87
CA TYR A 431 7.26 -21.90 10.65
C TYR A 431 7.33 -20.40 10.30
N PRO A 432 7.56 -19.49 11.27
CA PRO A 432 7.33 -18.06 11.13
C PRO A 432 8.11 -17.39 10.00
N HIS A 433 9.40 -17.72 9.86
CA HIS A 433 10.27 -17.17 8.83
C HIS A 433 9.95 -17.71 7.45
N ASN A 434 9.59 -19.00 7.33
CA ASN A 434 9.09 -19.58 6.08
C ASN A 434 7.76 -18.95 5.65
N ARG A 435 6.80 -18.72 6.55
CA ARG A 435 5.54 -18.03 6.19
C ARG A 435 5.79 -16.61 5.68
N LEU A 436 6.76 -15.89 6.25
CA LEU A 436 7.16 -14.58 5.72
C LEU A 436 7.81 -14.72 4.33
N ASN A 437 8.65 -15.74 4.12
CA ASN A 437 9.25 -16.02 2.81
C ASN A 437 8.17 -16.32 1.75
N ASP A 438 7.14 -17.08 2.10
CA ASP A 438 6.10 -17.52 1.17
C ASP A 438 5.12 -16.37 0.85
N MET A 439 4.81 -15.49 1.81
CA MET A 439 4.11 -14.22 1.57
C MET A 439 4.87 -13.34 0.57
N LEU A 440 6.18 -13.17 0.78
CA LEU A 440 7.04 -12.38 -0.08
C LEU A 440 7.20 -13.03 -1.46
N HIS A 441 7.15 -14.36 -1.55
CA HIS A 441 7.09 -15.08 -2.81
C HIS A 441 5.78 -14.87 -3.56
N ALA A 442 4.63 -14.95 -2.88
CA ALA A 442 3.32 -14.68 -3.48
C ALA A 442 3.19 -13.23 -3.99
N LEU A 443 3.69 -12.26 -3.23
CA LEU A 443 3.62 -10.84 -3.59
C LEU A 443 4.65 -10.44 -4.66
N LEU A 444 5.92 -10.84 -4.51
CA LEU A 444 7.04 -10.33 -5.31
C LEU A 444 7.59 -11.33 -6.34
N GLY A 445 7.31 -12.63 -6.20
CA GLY A 445 7.94 -13.69 -7.00
C GLY A 445 9.40 -13.96 -6.60
N ILE A 446 9.77 -13.65 -5.35
CA ILE A 446 11.12 -13.77 -4.78
C ILE A 446 11.03 -14.67 -3.55
N LYS A 447 11.93 -15.64 -3.36
CA LYS A 447 12.06 -16.31 -2.04
C LYS A 447 13.23 -15.66 -1.29
N PRO A 448 12.98 -14.90 -0.21
CA PRO A 448 14.05 -14.32 0.60
C PRO A 448 14.97 -15.39 1.17
N VAL A 449 16.24 -15.04 1.33
CA VAL A 449 17.28 -15.92 1.91
C VAL A 449 17.95 -15.31 3.15
N ASP A 450 17.51 -14.11 3.56
CA ASP A 450 17.94 -13.37 4.75
C ASP A 450 17.71 -14.11 6.08
N ALA A 451 16.79 -15.10 6.09
CA ALA A 451 16.53 -15.99 7.22
C ALA A 451 16.91 -17.46 6.96
N ALA A 452 17.78 -17.77 6.00
CA ALA A 452 18.04 -19.14 5.55
C ALA A 452 18.48 -20.13 6.66
N LEU A 453 19.05 -19.66 7.77
CA LEU A 453 19.36 -20.50 8.94
C LEU A 453 18.08 -20.85 9.73
N TYR A 454 17.28 -19.85 10.12
CA TYR A 454 16.03 -20.05 10.85
C TYR A 454 15.01 -20.84 10.01
N SER A 455 14.81 -20.48 8.74
CA SER A 455 13.92 -21.21 7.82
C SER A 455 14.39 -22.63 7.49
N ARG A 456 15.65 -22.99 7.76
CA ARG A 456 16.13 -24.38 7.71
C ARG A 456 15.85 -25.12 9.01
N ALA A 457 16.03 -24.46 10.15
CA ALA A 457 15.75 -25.03 11.48
C ALA A 457 14.26 -25.25 11.74
N GLU A 458 13.38 -24.41 11.17
CA GLU A 458 11.93 -24.65 11.07
C GLU A 458 11.58 -25.92 10.27
N GLY A 459 12.48 -26.42 9.42
CA GLY A 459 12.24 -27.60 8.58
C GLY A 459 11.35 -27.34 7.36
N VAL A 460 10.67 -28.39 6.90
CA VAL A 460 9.81 -28.34 5.71
C VAL A 460 8.34 -28.19 6.14
N HIS A 461 7.76 -27.02 5.86
CA HIS A 461 6.33 -26.80 6.05
C HIS A 461 5.49 -27.55 4.99
N PRO A 462 4.45 -28.33 5.37
CA PRO A 462 3.74 -29.19 4.42
C PRO A 462 2.68 -28.51 3.54
N GLN A 463 2.14 -27.33 3.92
CA GLN A 463 1.09 -26.67 3.12
C GLN A 463 1.62 -25.52 2.25
N LEU A 464 1.01 -25.33 1.09
CA LEU A 464 1.24 -24.16 0.24
C LEU A 464 0.50 -22.94 0.80
N TRP A 465 1.06 -21.75 0.61
CA TRP A 465 0.42 -20.47 0.94
C TRP A 465 -0.90 -20.30 0.17
N GLN A 466 -2.04 -20.27 0.89
CA GLN A 466 -3.39 -20.20 0.29
C GLN A 466 -3.96 -18.77 0.26
N HIS A 467 -3.39 -17.84 1.04
CA HIS A 467 -3.97 -16.51 1.26
C HIS A 467 -3.69 -15.53 0.12
N SER A 468 -4.68 -15.30 -0.75
CA SER A 468 -4.57 -14.29 -1.81
C SER A 468 -4.52 -12.88 -1.21
N LEU A 469 -3.34 -12.25 -1.25
CA LEU A 469 -3.18 -10.84 -0.94
C LEU A 469 -3.19 -10.04 -2.24
N ALA A 470 -3.95 -8.94 -2.26
CA ALA A 470 -4.02 -8.02 -3.39
C ALA A 470 -2.67 -7.32 -3.61
N GLY A 471 -1.85 -7.90 -4.50
CA GLY A 471 -0.58 -7.33 -4.93
C GLY A 471 -0.76 -6.13 -5.87
N PHE A 472 0.32 -5.38 -6.06
CA PHE A 472 0.31 -4.14 -6.85
C PHE A 472 0.18 -4.40 -8.36
N ASN A 473 -0.65 -3.61 -9.05
CA ASN A 473 -1.03 -3.82 -10.45
C ASN A 473 -0.04 -3.20 -11.46
N VAL A 474 1.17 -3.77 -11.58
CA VAL A 474 2.29 -3.21 -12.37
C VAL A 474 1.98 -2.91 -13.84
N ASN A 475 0.90 -3.46 -14.37
CA ASN A 475 0.44 -3.26 -15.74
C ASN A 475 -0.09 -1.83 -16.00
N THR A 476 -0.23 -0.97 -14.98
CA THR A 476 -0.64 0.44 -15.13
C THR A 476 0.52 1.42 -15.35
N ILE A 477 1.77 0.98 -15.20
CA ILE A 477 2.97 1.84 -15.23
C ILE A 477 3.27 2.25 -16.69
N SER A 478 3.11 3.53 -17.02
CA SER A 478 3.46 4.09 -18.35
C SER A 478 4.98 4.15 -18.55
N ASP A 479 5.45 4.22 -19.80
CA ASP A 479 6.88 4.28 -20.14
C ASP A 479 7.60 5.51 -19.55
N GLU A 480 6.86 6.57 -19.24
CA GLU A 480 7.33 7.76 -18.51
C GLU A 480 7.60 7.41 -17.05
N THR A 481 6.60 6.82 -16.38
CA THR A 481 6.71 6.33 -15.00
C THR A 481 7.76 5.22 -14.86
N ARG A 482 7.95 4.35 -15.87
CA ARG A 482 9.00 3.31 -15.87
C ARG A 482 10.40 3.90 -15.66
N GLY A 483 10.72 4.98 -16.36
CA GLY A 483 12.04 5.64 -16.26
C GLY A 483 12.23 6.32 -14.90
N LEU A 484 11.22 7.04 -14.43
CA LEU A 484 11.23 7.69 -13.11
C LEU A 484 11.40 6.66 -11.97
N PHE A 485 10.66 5.56 -12.02
CA PHE A 485 10.77 4.47 -11.05
C PHE A 485 12.13 3.74 -11.14
N PHE A 486 12.74 3.66 -12.32
CA PHE A 486 14.09 3.11 -12.47
C PHE A 486 15.14 4.03 -11.84
N ASP A 487 15.10 5.33 -12.12
CA ASP A 487 15.98 6.35 -11.51
C ASP A 487 15.89 6.33 -9.96
N ILE A 488 14.70 6.12 -9.41
CA ILE A 488 14.46 5.95 -7.96
C ILE A 488 15.11 4.67 -7.42
N LEU A 489 14.92 3.52 -8.09
CA LEU A 489 15.54 2.26 -7.66
C LEU A 489 17.08 2.33 -7.71
N LEU A 490 17.64 3.00 -8.71
CA LEU A 490 19.08 3.25 -8.83
C LEU A 490 19.59 4.13 -7.66
N ARG A 491 18.85 5.17 -7.27
CA ARG A 491 19.15 5.98 -6.07
C ARG A 491 19.16 5.13 -4.80
N TYR A 492 18.16 4.28 -4.61
CA TYR A 492 18.08 3.35 -3.47
C TYR A 492 19.22 2.33 -3.42
N MET A 493 19.76 1.89 -4.56
CA MET A 493 20.97 1.04 -4.59
C MET A 493 22.25 1.82 -4.24
N VAL A 494 22.41 3.00 -4.84
CA VAL A 494 23.68 3.73 -4.79
C VAL A 494 23.86 4.48 -3.49
N THR A 495 22.87 5.27 -3.10
CA THR A 495 23.01 6.23 -1.98
C THR A 495 22.51 5.69 -0.64
N ARG A 496 21.58 4.73 -0.68
CA ARG A 496 20.71 4.34 0.46
C ARG A 496 19.97 5.52 1.09
N ASP A 497 19.87 6.63 0.36
CA ASP A 497 19.07 7.79 0.72
C ASP A 497 17.59 7.44 0.71
N GLY A 498 16.82 8.13 1.55
CA GLY A 498 15.50 7.72 1.99
C GLY A 498 14.36 7.98 1.00
N ALA A 499 13.14 7.81 1.52
CA ALA A 499 11.85 8.00 0.86
C ALA A 499 11.86 9.09 -0.23
N TYR A 500 11.78 8.68 -1.50
CA TYR A 500 11.64 9.64 -2.60
C TYR A 500 10.27 10.33 -2.49
N THR A 501 10.30 11.62 -2.18
CA THR A 501 9.12 12.50 -2.09
C THR A 501 8.75 13.08 -3.44
N PHE A 502 7.48 12.98 -3.82
CA PHE A 502 6.87 13.70 -4.93
C PHE A 502 5.92 14.77 -4.41
N GLU A 503 5.80 15.87 -5.15
CA GLU A 503 4.74 16.87 -4.97
C GLU A 503 3.36 16.27 -5.32
N SER A 504 2.29 16.90 -4.80
CA SER A 504 0.89 16.46 -4.96
C SER A 504 0.42 16.24 -6.41
N GLY A 505 1.10 16.81 -7.41
CA GLY A 505 0.83 16.54 -8.83
C GLY A 505 0.89 15.05 -9.22
N GLN A 506 1.52 14.19 -8.42
CA GLN A 506 1.64 12.75 -8.66
C GLN A 506 0.60 11.87 -7.94
N THR A 507 -0.56 12.40 -7.54
CA THR A 507 -1.60 11.63 -6.80
C THR A 507 -1.95 10.27 -7.43
N LYS A 508 -1.85 10.13 -8.76
CA LYS A 508 -2.08 8.85 -9.45
C LYS A 508 -1.23 7.70 -8.89
N PHE A 509 0.01 7.95 -8.46
CA PHE A 509 0.84 6.91 -7.85
C PHE A 509 0.22 6.38 -6.53
N VAL A 510 -0.53 7.22 -5.81
CA VAL A 510 -1.29 6.80 -4.62
C VAL A 510 -2.52 5.97 -5.01
N TYR A 511 -3.22 6.38 -6.08
CA TYR A 511 -4.45 5.72 -6.54
C TYR A 511 -4.19 4.35 -7.17
N ASP A 512 -3.14 4.21 -7.98
CA ASP A 512 -2.68 2.94 -8.56
C ASP A 512 -2.03 2.01 -7.50
N GLY A 513 -1.80 2.50 -6.28
CA GLY A 513 -1.31 1.72 -5.12
C GLY A 513 0.21 1.70 -4.93
N TRP A 514 0.99 2.41 -5.76
CA TRP A 514 2.46 2.49 -5.65
C TRP A 514 2.92 3.27 -4.41
N ALA A 515 2.32 4.44 -4.22
CA ALA A 515 2.79 5.46 -3.29
C ALA A 515 1.73 5.78 -2.22
N ARG A 516 2.09 6.59 -1.22
CA ARG A 516 1.19 7.01 -0.14
C ARG A 516 1.42 8.47 0.18
N PHE A 517 0.39 9.17 0.68
CA PHE A 517 0.61 10.44 1.36
C PHE A 517 1.20 10.16 2.75
N VAL A 518 2.13 11.00 3.19
CA VAL A 518 2.75 10.97 4.55
C VAL A 518 2.30 12.12 5.43
N ASP A 519 1.76 13.18 4.85
CA ASP A 519 1.19 14.32 5.55
C ASP A 519 -0.35 14.23 5.66
N ASP A 520 -0.92 15.16 6.42
CA ASP A 520 -2.35 15.28 6.68
C ASP A 520 -3.12 15.98 5.55
N ASN A 521 -2.42 16.74 4.70
CA ASN A 521 -2.97 17.70 3.75
C ASN A 521 -2.74 17.33 2.25
N LEU A 522 -2.30 16.10 1.98
CA LEU A 522 -2.09 15.52 0.65
C LEU A 522 -0.94 16.14 -0.18
N MET A 523 -0.02 16.90 0.42
CA MET A 523 1.03 17.61 -0.32
C MET A 523 2.27 16.76 -0.61
N GLN A 524 2.59 15.79 0.25
CA GLN A 524 3.79 14.93 0.15
C GLN A 524 3.41 13.48 -0.11
N ILE A 525 3.80 12.99 -1.28
CA ILE A 525 3.64 11.59 -1.70
C ILE A 525 5.01 10.90 -1.57
N VAL A 526 5.08 9.68 -1.05
CA VAL A 526 6.34 8.89 -1.00
C VAL A 526 6.22 7.53 -1.69
N LEU A 527 7.34 7.09 -2.27
CA LEU A 527 7.57 5.71 -2.72
C LEU A 527 8.76 5.12 -1.94
N ASP A 528 8.44 4.48 -0.82
CA ASP A 528 9.41 4.03 0.20
C ASP A 528 9.17 2.59 0.73
N GLU A 529 7.98 2.05 0.47
CA GLU A 529 7.59 0.70 0.88
C GLU A 529 8.38 -0.38 0.13
N PRO A 530 9.04 -1.32 0.83
CA PRO A 530 9.84 -2.37 0.19
C PRO A 530 9.04 -3.19 -0.82
N LEU A 531 7.79 -3.52 -0.49
CA LEU A 531 6.95 -4.36 -1.34
C LEU A 531 6.55 -3.65 -2.63
N ALA A 532 6.30 -2.34 -2.58
CA ALA A 532 5.97 -1.55 -3.76
C ALA A 532 7.19 -1.40 -4.67
N LEU A 533 8.31 -0.93 -4.10
CA LEU A 533 9.58 -0.75 -4.80
C LEU A 533 10.09 -2.05 -5.44
N LEU A 534 10.09 -3.16 -4.71
CA LEU A 534 10.56 -4.44 -5.24
C LEU A 534 9.58 -5.07 -6.24
N LYS A 535 8.26 -4.83 -6.12
CA LYS A 535 7.30 -5.26 -7.15
C LYS A 535 7.46 -4.46 -8.45
N ILE A 536 7.76 -3.16 -8.36
CA ILE A 536 8.13 -2.32 -9.50
C ILE A 536 9.45 -2.81 -10.11
N ALA A 537 10.51 -2.98 -9.32
CA ALA A 537 11.80 -3.50 -9.76
C ALA A 537 11.65 -4.83 -10.50
N ARG A 538 10.81 -5.73 -9.97
CA ARG A 538 10.49 -7.03 -10.57
C ARG A 538 9.83 -6.92 -11.95
N HIS A 539 9.05 -5.88 -12.20
CA HIS A 539 8.40 -5.61 -13.49
C HIS A 539 9.33 -4.87 -14.48
N LEU A 540 10.21 -3.99 -13.99
CA LEU A 540 11.25 -3.36 -14.81
C LEU A 540 12.38 -4.34 -15.17
N LEU A 541 12.63 -5.34 -14.32
CA LEU A 541 13.62 -6.40 -14.45
C LEU A 541 12.97 -7.81 -14.30
N PRO A 542 12.11 -8.24 -15.26
CA PRO A 542 11.54 -9.58 -15.25
C PRO A 542 12.62 -10.65 -15.41
N PHE A 543 12.50 -11.81 -14.76
CA PHE A 543 13.42 -12.93 -15.04
C PHE A 543 13.26 -13.36 -16.50
N PRO A 544 14.32 -13.91 -17.14
CA PRO A 544 14.16 -14.66 -18.39
C PRO A 544 13.15 -15.79 -18.16
N GLU A 545 12.06 -15.80 -18.93
CA GLU A 545 10.95 -16.73 -18.74
C GLU A 545 11.38 -18.19 -18.93
N THR A 546 10.89 -19.06 -18.04
CA THR A 546 11.25 -20.49 -18.00
C THR A 546 10.53 -21.36 -19.04
N ASP A 547 9.76 -20.75 -19.95
CA ASP A 547 8.76 -21.40 -20.80
C ASP A 547 9.36 -22.13 -22.02
N GLY A 548 10.11 -23.19 -21.73
CA GLY A 548 10.46 -24.30 -22.63
C GLY A 548 11.44 -24.00 -23.78
N LEU A 549 11.58 -22.75 -24.22
CA LEU A 549 12.35 -22.37 -25.40
C LEU A 549 13.79 -21.97 -25.05
N LYS A 550 14.74 -22.79 -25.51
CA LYS A 550 16.16 -22.71 -25.14
C LYS A 550 16.94 -21.67 -25.96
N SER A 551 16.86 -20.40 -25.57
CA SER A 551 17.89 -19.40 -25.93
C SER A 551 18.10 -18.36 -24.82
N TYR A 552 18.49 -18.84 -23.64
CA TYR A 552 18.95 -17.99 -22.56
C TYR A 552 20.18 -17.17 -23.00
N HIS A 553 19.98 -15.88 -23.14
CA HIS A 553 20.97 -14.91 -22.69
C HIS A 553 20.37 -14.28 -21.44
N PRO A 554 21.00 -14.38 -20.25
CA PRO A 554 20.58 -13.56 -19.13
C PRO A 554 20.57 -12.11 -19.61
N ALA A 555 19.56 -11.32 -19.25
CA ALA A 555 19.72 -9.89 -19.44
C ALA A 555 20.89 -9.44 -18.57
N THR A 556 21.67 -8.52 -19.08
CA THR A 556 22.81 -7.92 -18.40
C THR A 556 22.44 -6.50 -18.04
N PHE A 557 23.13 -5.90 -17.07
CA PHE A 557 22.88 -4.52 -16.64
C PHE A 557 22.74 -3.55 -17.84
N ILE A 558 23.66 -3.60 -18.81
CA ILE A 558 23.62 -2.80 -20.04
C ILE A 558 22.35 -3.04 -20.88
N ARG A 559 21.85 -4.29 -20.97
CA ARG A 559 20.59 -4.60 -21.64
C ARG A 559 19.39 -4.06 -20.87
N SER A 560 19.43 -4.11 -19.54
CA SER A 560 18.40 -3.52 -18.68
C SER A 560 18.37 -1.99 -18.78
N LEU A 561 19.52 -1.31 -18.91
CA LEU A 561 19.61 0.12 -19.22
C LEU A 561 18.98 0.44 -20.58
N ARG A 562 19.18 -0.41 -21.60
CA ARG A 562 18.55 -0.20 -22.92
C ARG A 562 17.04 -0.35 -22.93
N THR A 563 16.46 -1.10 -21.99
CA THR A 563 15.00 -1.24 -21.83
C THR A 563 14.42 -0.20 -20.88
N ASN A 564 15.20 0.27 -19.90
CA ASN A 564 14.81 1.30 -18.95
C ASN A 564 15.93 2.36 -18.92
N VAL A 565 15.96 3.24 -19.95
CA VAL A 565 16.99 4.27 -20.06
C VAL A 565 16.78 5.30 -18.95
N PRO A 566 17.81 5.66 -18.15
CA PRO A 566 17.70 6.71 -17.15
C PRO A 566 17.23 8.02 -17.76
N ARG A 567 16.24 8.67 -17.15
CA ARG A 567 15.61 9.89 -17.71
C ARG A 567 16.22 11.18 -17.17
N THR A 568 16.97 11.09 -16.09
CA THR A 568 17.65 12.22 -15.43
C THR A 568 19.17 12.02 -15.42
N THR A 569 19.92 13.13 -15.37
CA THR A 569 21.37 13.08 -15.13
C THR A 569 21.69 12.37 -13.81
N GLU A 570 20.88 12.59 -12.76
CA GLU A 570 20.99 11.88 -11.47
C GLU A 570 20.86 10.35 -11.65
N GLY A 571 19.85 9.87 -12.39
CA GLY A 571 19.68 8.46 -12.72
C GLY A 571 20.83 7.88 -13.53
N LEU A 572 21.34 8.62 -14.52
CA LEU A 572 22.52 8.22 -15.29
C LEU A 572 23.78 8.11 -14.43
N VAL A 573 23.97 9.06 -13.51
CA VAL A 573 25.10 9.06 -12.56
C VAL A 573 25.01 7.87 -11.60
N HIS A 574 23.82 7.53 -11.10
CA HIS A 574 23.62 6.31 -10.32
C HIS A 574 23.98 5.06 -11.14
N CYS A 575 23.62 4.99 -12.43
CA CYS A 575 24.06 3.92 -13.32
C CYS A 575 25.58 3.86 -13.51
N ILE A 576 26.25 5.02 -13.60
CA ILE A 576 27.71 5.09 -13.70
C ILE A 576 28.36 4.60 -12.40
N VAL A 577 27.83 4.96 -11.22
CA VAL A 577 28.33 4.42 -9.93
C VAL A 577 28.21 2.90 -9.87
N LEU A 578 27.05 2.34 -10.21
CA LEU A 578 26.85 0.88 -10.22
C LEU A 578 27.79 0.19 -11.21
N TYR A 579 27.98 0.77 -12.39
CA TYR A 579 28.91 0.24 -13.39
C TYR A 579 30.37 0.29 -12.91
N LEU A 580 30.84 1.44 -12.40
CA LEU A 580 32.21 1.62 -11.95
C LEU A 580 32.52 0.75 -10.71
N SER A 581 31.54 0.56 -9.82
CA SER A 581 31.63 -0.37 -8.68
C SER A 581 31.90 -1.82 -9.11
N GLU A 582 31.48 -2.21 -10.31
CA GLU A 582 31.58 -3.58 -10.82
C GLU A 582 32.80 -3.77 -11.72
N VAL A 583 33.09 -2.82 -12.61
CA VAL A 583 34.21 -2.91 -13.56
C VAL A 583 35.58 -2.94 -12.86
N PHE A 584 35.70 -2.30 -11.69
CA PHE A 584 36.94 -2.24 -10.90
C PHE A 584 37.14 -3.40 -9.94
N LYS A 585 36.18 -4.32 -9.76
CA LYS A 585 36.38 -5.52 -8.93
C LYS A 585 37.51 -6.42 -9.44
N PRO A 586 37.60 -6.78 -10.74
CA PRO A 586 38.67 -7.65 -11.25
C PRO A 586 39.93 -6.88 -11.70
N HIS A 587 40.31 -5.80 -11.00
CA HIS A 587 41.57 -5.04 -11.20
C HIS A 587 41.91 -4.77 -12.68
N ARG A 588 41.19 -3.84 -13.33
CA ARG A 588 41.31 -3.62 -14.79
C ARG A 588 42.12 -2.37 -15.16
N PRO A 589 42.88 -2.38 -16.27
CA PRO A 589 43.48 -1.18 -16.83
C PRO A 589 42.46 -0.11 -17.20
N LEU A 590 42.78 1.15 -16.90
CA LEU A 590 41.91 2.30 -17.16
C LEU A 590 41.61 2.49 -18.65
N ASN A 591 42.59 2.25 -19.53
CA ASN A 591 42.40 2.33 -20.99
C ASN A 591 41.59 1.16 -21.60
N LYS A 592 41.00 0.30 -20.76
CA LYS A 592 39.98 -0.70 -21.15
C LYS A 592 38.58 -0.33 -20.65
N ILE A 593 38.44 0.83 -20.00
CA ILE A 593 37.22 1.35 -19.38
C ILE A 593 36.90 2.74 -19.95
N PHE A 594 37.91 3.62 -19.95
CA PHE A 594 37.85 4.98 -20.47
C PHE A 594 38.55 5.09 -21.83
N SER A 595 38.05 5.98 -22.69
CA SER A 595 38.61 6.32 -23.99
C SER A 595 39.14 7.76 -23.97
N PHE A 596 40.44 7.91 -24.14
CA PHE A 596 41.15 9.20 -24.15
C PHE A 596 41.15 9.79 -25.57
N PRO A 597 41.09 11.12 -25.75
CA PRO A 597 41.15 11.76 -27.06
C PRO A 597 42.60 11.85 -27.59
N SER A 598 43.57 11.85 -26.68
CA SER A 598 45.01 11.81 -26.88
C SER A 598 45.55 10.37 -26.84
N GLU A 599 46.84 10.17 -27.11
CA GLU A 599 47.51 8.89 -26.84
C GLU A 599 47.42 8.58 -25.33
N PRO A 600 46.81 7.45 -24.90
CA PRO A 600 46.57 7.19 -23.48
C PRO A 600 47.89 7.15 -22.69
N PRO A 601 48.02 7.89 -21.58
CA PRO A 601 49.22 7.86 -20.74
C PRO A 601 49.59 6.45 -20.29
N SER A 602 50.88 6.15 -20.19
CA SER A 602 51.38 4.80 -19.86
C SER A 602 50.95 4.26 -18.49
N TRP A 603 50.42 5.10 -17.59
CA TRP A 603 49.82 4.66 -16.33
C TRP A 603 48.38 4.13 -16.50
N THR A 604 47.72 4.43 -17.61
CA THR A 604 46.35 3.93 -17.92
C THR A 604 46.33 2.45 -18.30
N ASP A 605 47.47 1.85 -18.61
CA ASP A 605 47.66 0.39 -18.73
C ASP A 605 47.71 -0.32 -17.37
N GLN A 606 47.87 0.40 -16.25
CA GLN A 606 47.92 -0.23 -14.93
C GLN A 606 46.53 -0.70 -14.46
N PRO A 607 46.42 -1.95 -13.95
CA PRO A 607 45.27 -2.40 -13.18
C PRO A 607 44.88 -1.40 -12.09
N ALA A 608 43.64 -0.89 -12.15
CA ALA A 608 43.06 0.01 -11.17
C ALA A 608 42.00 -0.70 -10.32
N SER A 609 41.81 -0.20 -9.09
CA SER A 609 40.80 -0.66 -8.15
C SER A 609 40.13 0.51 -7.44
N LEU A 610 38.83 0.44 -7.22
CA LEU A 610 38.08 1.46 -6.48
C LEU A 610 38.46 1.44 -4.99
N VAL A 611 38.64 2.60 -4.37
CA VAL A 611 38.99 2.71 -2.94
C VAL A 611 37.95 3.47 -2.13
N ARG A 612 37.86 3.09 -0.85
CA ARG A 612 37.16 3.79 0.22
C ARG A 612 38.19 4.35 1.20
N PHE A 613 38.09 5.64 1.51
CA PHE A 613 38.84 6.25 2.60
C PHE A 613 38.08 6.11 3.93
N HIS A 614 38.82 6.16 5.03
CA HIS A 614 38.32 6.15 6.40
C HIS A 614 39.32 6.85 7.30
N ARG A 615 38.83 7.63 8.26
CA ARG A 615 39.67 8.31 9.25
C ARG A 615 39.79 7.47 10.51
N LEU A 616 41.03 7.17 10.91
CA LEU A 616 41.34 6.45 12.15
C LEU A 616 41.18 7.36 13.38
N ASP A 617 41.09 6.76 14.56
CA ASP A 617 41.06 7.49 15.86
C ASP A 617 42.33 8.36 16.07
N THR A 618 43.42 8.07 15.35
CA THR A 618 44.65 8.87 15.31
C THR A 618 44.52 10.16 14.47
N ASN A 619 43.36 10.41 13.85
CA ASN A 619 43.11 11.41 12.81
C ASN A 619 43.96 11.20 11.53
N GLU A 620 44.51 9.99 11.35
CA GLU A 620 45.18 9.56 10.12
C GLU A 620 44.15 9.08 9.09
N ILE A 621 44.36 9.42 7.82
CA ILE A 621 43.49 8.99 6.70
C ILE A 621 44.09 7.72 6.10
N THR A 622 43.35 6.62 6.14
CA THR A 622 43.73 5.35 5.51
C THR A 622 42.70 4.91 4.47
N HIS A 623 43.09 3.99 3.58
CA HIS A 623 42.24 3.53 2.48
C HIS A 623 42.18 2.01 2.36
N SER A 624 41.01 1.52 1.98
CA SER A 624 40.74 0.11 1.65
C SER A 624 40.20 0.01 0.23
N THR A 625 40.63 -1.01 -0.51
CA THR A 625 39.95 -1.38 -1.78
C THR A 625 38.53 -1.83 -1.45
N THR A 626 37.54 -1.36 -2.21
CA THR A 626 36.14 -1.75 -2.01
C THR A 626 35.98 -3.26 -2.20
N ALA A 627 35.31 -3.95 -1.26
CA ALA A 627 35.23 -5.40 -1.31
C ALA A 627 34.39 -5.86 -2.54
N PRO A 628 34.67 -7.05 -3.13
CA PRO A 628 33.91 -7.58 -4.26
C PRO A 628 32.40 -7.73 -4.03
N TYR A 629 31.97 -7.70 -2.77
CA TYR A 629 30.58 -7.84 -2.33
C TYR A 629 29.94 -6.53 -1.86
N ASP A 630 30.62 -5.37 -1.93
CA ASP A 630 30.06 -4.08 -1.47
C ASP A 630 28.76 -3.71 -2.21
N PHE A 631 28.64 -4.08 -3.49
CA PHE A 631 27.43 -3.95 -4.30
C PHE A 631 26.21 -4.67 -3.72
N GLU A 632 26.41 -5.85 -3.12
CA GLU A 632 25.39 -6.63 -2.41
C GLU A 632 25.23 -6.22 -0.93
N SER A 633 26.07 -5.31 -0.43
CA SER A 633 26.05 -4.92 0.98
C SER A 633 24.91 -3.93 1.27
N PHE A 634 24.70 -3.63 2.56
CA PHE A 634 23.84 -2.53 2.98
C PHE A 634 24.58 -1.18 3.12
N ARG A 635 25.89 -1.13 2.82
CA ARG A 635 26.66 0.12 2.81
C ARG A 635 26.31 0.94 1.55
N PRO A 636 26.29 2.27 1.65
CA PRO A 636 26.19 3.12 0.46
C PRO A 636 27.40 2.97 -0.45
N LEU A 637 27.14 3.06 -1.75
CA LEU A 637 28.17 3.17 -2.79
C LEU A 637 28.55 4.64 -3.01
N ALA A 638 27.60 5.58 -2.93
CA ALA A 638 27.88 7.01 -3.04
C ALA A 638 27.23 7.86 -1.93
N ALA A 639 27.91 8.93 -1.53
CA ALA A 639 27.33 9.99 -0.68
C ALA A 639 26.61 11.00 -1.58
N ARG A 640 25.32 11.26 -1.33
CA ARG A 640 24.65 12.45 -1.90
C ARG A 640 25.02 13.64 -1.02
N THR A 641 25.67 14.67 -1.57
CA THR A 641 26.01 15.88 -0.83
C THR A 641 25.13 17.05 -1.26
N THR A 642 24.50 17.68 -0.26
CA THR A 642 23.46 18.73 -0.36
C THR A 642 24.02 20.13 -0.08
N SER A 643 25.34 20.26 -0.09
CA SER A 643 26.08 21.53 -0.03
C SER A 643 27.52 21.29 -0.46
N LEU A 644 28.22 22.36 -0.84
CA LEU A 644 29.66 22.31 -1.11
C LEU A 644 30.46 21.92 0.14
N ASP A 645 30.03 22.36 1.34
CA ASP A 645 30.64 21.96 2.61
C ASP A 645 30.57 20.43 2.83
N GLN A 646 29.44 19.77 2.54
CA GLN A 646 29.35 18.31 2.61
C GLN A 646 30.22 17.61 1.56
N THR A 647 30.38 18.17 0.36
CA THR A 647 31.33 17.66 -0.65
C THR A 647 32.77 17.78 -0.16
N LEU A 648 33.12 18.91 0.45
CA LEU A 648 34.44 19.14 1.03
C LEU A 648 34.70 18.23 2.23
N GLN A 649 33.73 18.02 3.13
CA GLN A 649 33.86 17.07 4.24
C GLN A 649 34.15 15.63 3.76
N TRP A 650 33.57 15.20 2.63
CA TRP A 650 33.87 13.90 2.01
C TRP A 650 35.23 13.88 1.31
N MET A 651 35.72 14.99 0.75
CA MET A 651 37.08 15.09 0.22
C MET A 651 38.15 15.16 1.31
N GLU A 652 37.83 15.81 2.43
CA GLU A 652 38.64 15.91 3.65
C GLU A 652 38.64 14.60 4.46
N HIS A 653 37.81 13.63 4.07
CA HIS A 653 37.57 12.37 4.79
C HIS A 653 37.22 12.59 6.27
N ALA A 654 36.20 13.40 6.52
CA ALA A 654 35.72 13.74 7.86
C ALA A 654 34.86 12.64 8.49
N GLY A 655 34.26 11.75 7.69
CA GLY A 655 33.48 10.60 8.16
C GLY A 655 34.33 9.41 8.59
N GLN A 656 33.82 8.60 9.54
CA GLN A 656 34.48 7.37 9.99
C GLN A 656 34.47 6.28 8.90
N GLU A 657 33.35 6.09 8.21
CA GLU A 657 33.26 5.22 7.03
C GLU A 657 32.51 5.95 5.90
N GLU A 658 33.24 6.47 4.93
CA GLU A 658 32.64 7.14 3.79
C GLU A 658 32.33 6.16 2.64
N PRO A 659 31.33 6.46 1.79
CA PRO A 659 31.15 5.73 0.54
C PRO A 659 32.27 6.08 -0.46
N PRO A 660 32.67 5.13 -1.35
CA PRO A 660 33.77 5.33 -2.31
C PRO A 660 33.49 6.33 -3.45
N PHE A 661 32.24 6.78 -3.60
CA PHE A 661 31.84 7.84 -4.53
C PHE A 661 31.15 9.00 -3.80
N CYS A 662 31.17 10.20 -4.39
CA CYS A 662 30.37 11.35 -3.95
C CYS A 662 29.61 11.97 -5.13
N LEU A 663 28.36 12.35 -4.88
CA LEU A 663 27.42 12.97 -5.82
C LEU A 663 27.17 14.43 -5.39
N PRO A 664 27.96 15.40 -5.88
CA PRO A 664 27.81 16.81 -5.54
C PRO A 664 26.58 17.44 -6.21
N THR A 665 25.48 17.57 -5.49
CA THR A 665 24.24 18.16 -6.06
C THR A 665 24.33 19.68 -6.35
N HIS A 666 25.42 20.33 -5.90
CA HIS A 666 25.67 21.76 -6.06
C HIS A 666 26.83 22.12 -6.99
N SER A 667 27.59 21.15 -7.54
CA SER A 667 28.54 21.49 -8.61
C SER A 667 27.79 21.58 -9.94
N PRO A 668 27.90 22.69 -10.70
CA PRO A 668 27.38 22.74 -12.06
C PRO A 668 28.18 21.82 -13.01
N ASN A 669 29.44 21.53 -12.68
CA ASN A 669 30.44 21.02 -13.61
C ASN A 669 30.89 19.58 -13.32
N VAL A 670 30.65 19.04 -12.12
CA VAL A 670 30.87 17.64 -11.76
C VAL A 670 29.55 17.04 -11.28
N ASP A 671 29.25 15.81 -11.69
CA ASP A 671 28.13 15.04 -11.14
C ASP A 671 28.59 13.85 -10.28
N LEU A 672 29.87 13.47 -10.38
CA LEU A 672 30.46 12.32 -9.68
C LEU A 672 31.94 12.53 -9.35
N PHE A 673 32.33 12.25 -8.11
CA PHE A 673 33.72 12.07 -7.67
C PHE A 673 33.99 10.65 -7.18
N CYS A 674 35.20 10.12 -7.41
CA CYS A 674 35.79 8.98 -6.68
C CYS A 674 37.33 8.96 -6.77
N ALA A 675 37.95 8.00 -6.08
CA ALA A 675 39.37 7.70 -6.20
C ALA A 675 39.61 6.22 -6.55
N LEU A 676 40.67 5.99 -7.33
CA LEU A 676 41.12 4.68 -7.77
C LEU A 676 42.57 4.46 -7.33
N LYS A 677 42.95 3.23 -7.02
CA LYS A 677 44.34 2.81 -6.71
C LYS A 677 44.89 1.95 -7.83
N LEU A 678 46.05 2.35 -8.37
CA LEU A 678 46.78 1.62 -9.43
C LEU A 678 47.63 0.48 -8.86
N ALA A 679 48.17 -0.35 -9.75
CA ALA A 679 49.01 -1.50 -9.41
C ALA A 679 50.34 -1.13 -8.73
N ASP A 680 50.93 0.03 -9.06
CA ASP A 680 52.08 0.61 -8.36
C ASP A 680 51.75 1.17 -6.97
N GLY A 681 50.46 1.19 -6.59
CA GLY A 681 49.97 1.68 -5.31
C GLY A 681 49.59 3.16 -5.28
N SER A 682 49.86 3.92 -6.35
CA SER A 682 49.46 5.32 -6.48
C SER A 682 47.94 5.48 -6.54
N LEU A 683 47.46 6.70 -6.24
CA LEU A 683 46.04 7.06 -6.25
C LEU A 683 45.75 8.03 -7.41
N VAL A 684 44.64 7.78 -8.10
CA VAL A 684 44.11 8.61 -9.18
C VAL A 684 42.72 9.08 -8.79
N TRP A 685 42.56 10.39 -8.70
CA TRP A 685 41.26 11.03 -8.48
C TRP A 685 40.53 11.21 -9.81
N VAL A 686 39.22 10.92 -9.78
CA VAL A 686 38.33 10.97 -10.94
C VAL A 686 37.17 11.92 -10.62
N ALA A 687 37.04 12.95 -11.43
CA ALA A 687 35.85 13.80 -11.51
C ALA A 687 35.16 13.56 -12.85
N LEU A 688 33.84 13.43 -12.85
CA LEU A 688 33.06 13.05 -14.03
C LEU A 688 31.81 13.93 -14.19
N LYS A 689 31.59 14.38 -15.43
CA LYS A 689 30.33 14.98 -15.89
C LYS A 689 29.56 13.93 -16.71
N ALA A 690 28.26 13.79 -16.46
CA ALA A 690 27.39 12.83 -17.11
C ALA A 690 26.44 13.51 -18.11
N PHE A 691 26.35 12.96 -19.33
CA PHE A 691 25.53 13.51 -20.41
C PHE A 691 24.38 12.57 -20.75
N ALA A 692 23.19 12.87 -20.21
CA ALA A 692 21.95 12.13 -20.48
C ALA A 692 21.30 12.58 -21.80
N THR A 693 22.02 12.37 -22.91
CA THR A 693 21.53 12.69 -24.27
C THR A 693 21.31 11.43 -25.11
N ALA A 694 20.34 11.50 -26.02
CA ALA A 694 20.10 10.48 -27.07
C ALA A 694 20.75 10.88 -28.41
N GLU A 695 21.18 12.14 -28.55
CA GLU A 695 21.97 12.62 -29.67
C GLU A 695 23.44 12.27 -29.44
N SER A 696 24.16 11.90 -30.50
CA SER A 696 25.61 11.72 -30.44
C SER A 696 26.28 13.08 -30.18
N ILE A 697 27.28 13.10 -29.29
CA ILE A 697 28.07 14.31 -29.00
C ILE A 697 29.10 14.48 -30.13
N ASP A 698 28.61 14.79 -31.34
CA ASP A 698 29.36 14.77 -32.61
C ASP A 698 30.21 16.03 -32.86
N SER A 699 30.13 17.02 -31.99
CA SER A 699 31.01 18.21 -32.02
C SER A 699 32.04 18.13 -30.90
N ASP A 700 33.31 18.01 -31.25
CA ASP A 700 34.43 18.04 -30.31
C ASP A 700 34.35 19.27 -29.38
N ASP A 701 33.93 20.43 -29.91
CA ASP A 701 33.61 21.68 -29.20
C ASP A 701 32.80 21.47 -27.90
N GLN A 702 31.83 20.56 -27.89
CA GLN A 702 30.99 20.30 -26.70
C GLN A 702 31.73 19.48 -25.65
N LEU A 703 32.60 18.56 -26.06
CA LEU A 703 33.47 17.82 -25.16
C LEU A 703 34.59 18.72 -24.62
N GLU A 704 35.21 19.55 -25.46
CA GLU A 704 36.18 20.55 -25.03
C GLU A 704 35.58 21.55 -24.02
N MET A 705 34.40 22.11 -24.29
CA MET A 705 33.67 22.95 -23.33
C MET A 705 33.27 22.22 -22.04
N ALA A 706 33.11 20.89 -22.07
CA ALA A 706 32.85 20.09 -20.88
C ALA A 706 34.13 19.84 -20.07
N PHE A 707 35.24 19.53 -20.74
CA PHE A 707 36.54 19.32 -20.09
C PHE A 707 37.10 20.63 -19.50
N ALA A 708 36.98 21.76 -20.19
CA ALA A 708 37.38 23.07 -19.66
C ALA A 708 36.63 23.45 -18.35
N LYS A 709 35.39 22.96 -18.18
CA LYS A 709 34.61 23.12 -16.95
C LYS A 709 35.03 22.17 -15.82
N LEU A 710 35.72 21.08 -16.14
CA LEU A 710 36.29 20.11 -15.20
C LEU A 710 37.73 20.49 -14.76
N GLU A 711 38.30 21.57 -15.29
CA GLU A 711 39.56 22.15 -14.82
C GLU A 711 39.51 22.50 -13.32
N HIS A 712 40.66 22.44 -12.65
CA HIS A 712 40.81 22.65 -11.21
C HIS A 712 40.09 23.91 -10.69
N ASN A 713 40.23 25.02 -11.41
CA ASN A 713 39.69 26.33 -11.01
C ASN A 713 38.19 26.50 -11.31
N HIS A 714 37.61 25.59 -12.09
CA HIS A 714 36.23 25.64 -12.58
C HIS A 714 35.36 24.49 -12.05
N ILE A 715 35.95 23.45 -11.46
CA ILE A 715 35.30 22.19 -11.05
C ILE A 715 34.16 22.34 -10.03
N PHE A 716 34.18 23.42 -9.23
CA PHE A 716 33.11 23.82 -8.30
C PHE A 716 32.35 25.09 -8.74
N GLY A 717 32.64 25.61 -9.94
CA GLY A 717 32.17 26.90 -10.42
C GLY A 717 32.86 28.09 -9.75
N ASP A 718 32.18 29.23 -9.83
CA ASP A 718 32.57 30.47 -9.15
C ASP A 718 32.23 30.39 -7.67
N VAL A 719 33.25 30.53 -6.82
CA VAL A 719 33.16 30.48 -5.36
C VAL A 719 34.03 31.59 -4.77
N ASP A 720 33.75 32.01 -3.54
CA ASP A 720 34.54 33.03 -2.86
C ASP A 720 35.96 32.55 -2.51
N GLU A 721 36.86 33.49 -2.24
CA GLU A 721 38.28 33.24 -1.96
C GLU A 721 38.51 32.35 -0.72
N THR A 722 37.66 32.44 0.31
CA THR A 722 37.69 31.57 1.50
C THR A 722 37.31 30.13 1.13
N THR A 723 36.23 29.97 0.36
CA THR A 723 35.77 28.66 -0.12
C THR A 723 36.77 28.05 -1.11
N ARG A 724 37.38 28.85 -2.00
CA ARG A 724 38.48 28.42 -2.87
C ARG A 724 39.68 27.96 -2.05
N SER A 725 40.13 28.75 -1.08
CA SER A 725 41.22 28.37 -0.16
C SER A 725 40.95 27.04 0.56
N ARG A 726 39.69 26.73 0.90
CA ARG A 726 39.31 25.42 1.48
C ARG A 726 39.23 24.30 0.44
N ILE A 727 38.76 24.57 -0.78
CA ILE A 727 38.83 23.60 -1.90
C ILE A 727 40.29 23.23 -2.16
N ASP A 728 41.16 24.23 -2.27
CA ASP A 728 42.59 24.04 -2.52
C ASP A 728 43.22 23.25 -1.37
N LEU A 729 42.89 23.56 -0.10
CA LEU A 729 43.34 22.81 1.07
C LEU A 729 42.78 21.38 1.13
N ALA A 730 41.54 21.16 0.72
CA ALA A 730 40.94 19.82 0.67
C ALA A 730 41.63 18.98 -0.42
N ILE A 731 41.85 19.54 -1.61
CA ILE A 731 42.62 18.92 -2.70
C ILE A 731 44.08 18.66 -2.27
N ASP A 732 44.67 19.57 -1.50
CA ASP A 732 46.01 19.42 -0.92
C ASP A 732 46.10 18.39 0.22
N SER A 733 44.97 18.08 0.87
CA SER A 733 44.85 17.06 1.93
C SER A 733 44.68 15.64 1.39
N LEU A 734 44.31 15.51 0.11
CA LEU A 734 44.27 14.21 -0.57
C LEU A 734 45.68 13.59 -0.56
N PRO A 735 45.83 12.25 -0.43
CA PRO A 735 47.14 11.68 -0.08
C PRO A 735 48.23 11.90 -1.15
N LYS A 736 49.09 12.89 -0.92
CA LYS A 736 50.21 13.29 -1.78
C LYS A 736 51.30 12.21 -1.80
N PHE A 737 51.46 11.55 -2.95
CA PHE A 737 52.46 10.51 -3.18
C PHE A 737 53.23 10.73 -4.49
N SER A 738 54.34 10.02 -4.67
CA SER A 738 55.56 10.47 -5.40
C SER A 738 55.49 10.69 -6.93
N SER A 739 54.30 10.81 -7.51
CA SER A 739 54.07 11.52 -8.77
C SER A 739 52.59 11.90 -8.85
N ASP A 740 52.26 13.18 -8.83
CA ASP A 740 50.87 13.64 -8.83
C ASP A 740 50.15 13.24 -10.13
N ARG A 741 49.15 12.37 -10.01
CA ARG A 741 48.33 11.87 -11.13
C ARG A 741 46.85 11.91 -10.77
N PHE A 742 46.31 13.11 -10.64
CA PHE A 742 44.89 13.31 -10.95
C PHE A 742 44.64 12.88 -12.40
N LEU A 743 43.43 12.42 -12.72
CA LEU A 743 42.96 12.36 -14.11
C LEU A 743 42.59 13.81 -14.49
N ARG A 744 43.63 14.61 -14.83
CA ARG A 744 43.67 16.07 -14.69
C ARG A 744 43.58 16.77 -16.05
N VAL A 745 42.63 17.69 -16.21
CA VAL A 745 42.48 18.46 -17.46
C VAL A 745 43.66 19.42 -17.69
N ASP A 746 44.35 19.85 -16.62
CA ASP A 746 45.54 20.72 -16.68
C ASP A 746 46.67 20.15 -17.58
N THR A 747 46.65 18.84 -17.91
CA THR A 747 47.57 18.23 -18.90
C THR A 747 46.88 17.19 -19.80
N PHE A 748 45.78 17.54 -20.48
CA PHE A 748 45.16 16.77 -21.58
C PHE A 748 44.70 15.32 -21.30
N ASP A 749 44.78 14.82 -20.06
CA ASP A 749 44.36 13.46 -19.66
C ASP A 749 42.84 13.32 -19.49
N ALA A 750 42.07 14.04 -20.31
CA ALA A 750 40.62 13.93 -20.40
C ALA A 750 40.22 12.54 -20.91
N ALA A 751 39.07 12.01 -20.46
CA ALA A 751 38.61 10.70 -20.91
C ALA A 751 37.09 10.56 -20.92
N THR A 752 36.58 9.77 -21.86
CA THR A 752 35.15 9.49 -22.04
C THR A 752 34.81 8.06 -21.61
N LEU A 753 33.59 7.86 -21.08
CA LEU A 753 33.05 6.54 -20.70
C LEU A 753 31.87 6.20 -21.61
N SER A 754 32.05 5.25 -22.54
CA SER A 754 31.00 4.86 -23.50
C SER A 754 30.36 3.53 -23.13
N PHE A 755 29.07 3.55 -22.75
CA PHE A 755 28.29 2.34 -22.49
C PHE A 755 28.18 1.37 -23.68
N ALA A 756 28.43 1.83 -24.92
CA ALA A 756 28.46 0.97 -26.11
C ALA A 756 29.74 0.13 -26.22
N ALA A 757 30.90 0.64 -25.74
CA ALA A 757 32.15 -0.13 -25.70
C ALA A 757 32.08 -1.33 -24.73
N LEU A 758 31.10 -1.31 -23.83
CA LEU A 758 30.95 -2.21 -22.69
C LEU A 758 30.00 -3.39 -22.97
N GLU A 759 29.68 -3.64 -24.24
CA GLU A 759 28.86 -4.77 -24.72
C GLU A 759 29.61 -6.12 -24.79
N THR A 760 30.90 -6.15 -24.46
CA THR A 760 31.74 -7.34 -24.50
C THR A 760 31.33 -8.35 -23.42
N LYS A 761 30.53 -9.35 -23.83
CA LYS A 761 29.73 -10.28 -22.99
C LYS A 761 30.39 -11.03 -21.82
N LYS A 762 31.72 -10.98 -21.64
CA LYS A 762 32.40 -11.74 -20.56
C LYS A 762 32.22 -11.12 -19.17
N ASP A 763 31.92 -9.82 -19.13
CA ASP A 763 32.23 -8.96 -17.98
C ASP A 763 31.03 -8.14 -17.50
N GLN A 764 29.81 -8.50 -17.91
CA GLN A 764 28.59 -7.76 -17.60
C GLN A 764 27.82 -8.38 -16.45
N VAL A 765 27.50 -7.55 -15.44
CA VAL A 765 26.61 -7.89 -14.31
C VAL A 765 25.33 -8.55 -14.80
N LEU A 766 24.99 -9.70 -14.22
CA LEU A 766 23.75 -10.41 -14.51
C LEU A 766 22.57 -9.65 -13.91
N GLN A 767 21.44 -9.62 -14.63
CA GLN A 767 20.19 -9.03 -14.14
C GLN A 767 19.76 -9.58 -12.77
N THR A 768 20.11 -10.83 -12.44
CA THR A 768 19.87 -11.42 -11.12
C THR A 768 20.72 -10.77 -10.02
N GLU A 769 21.99 -10.45 -10.29
CA GLU A 769 22.90 -9.80 -9.34
C GLU A 769 22.49 -8.33 -9.13
N LEU A 770 22.13 -7.65 -10.22
CA LEU A 770 21.50 -6.32 -10.21
C LEU A 770 20.23 -6.31 -9.35
N PHE A 771 19.40 -7.35 -9.45
CA PHE A 771 18.14 -7.45 -8.71
C PHE A 771 18.34 -7.80 -7.23
N ASP A 772 19.26 -8.71 -6.89
CA ASP A 772 19.66 -9.00 -5.50
C ASP A 772 20.25 -7.73 -4.84
N ALA A 773 20.97 -6.89 -5.60
CA ALA A 773 21.45 -5.59 -5.13
C ALA A 773 20.35 -4.51 -5.05
N MET A 774 19.29 -4.55 -5.87
CA MET A 774 18.08 -3.73 -5.66
C MET A 774 17.34 -4.14 -4.38
N ILE A 775 17.28 -5.44 -4.06
CA ILE A 775 16.76 -5.93 -2.77
C ILE A 775 17.62 -5.38 -1.64
N ALA A 776 18.96 -5.48 -1.72
CA ALA A 776 19.85 -4.90 -0.71
C ALA A 776 19.70 -3.37 -0.58
N GLY A 777 19.51 -2.64 -1.68
CA GLY A 777 19.28 -1.20 -1.72
C GLY A 777 18.02 -0.78 -0.96
N VAL A 778 16.86 -1.30 -1.38
CA VAL A 778 15.54 -0.97 -0.81
C VAL A 778 15.40 -1.41 0.66
N LEU A 779 16.07 -2.50 1.05
CA LEU A 779 16.14 -2.97 2.44
C LEU A 779 17.24 -2.30 3.29
N ALA A 780 18.09 -1.44 2.70
CA ALA A 780 18.99 -0.54 3.44
C ALA A 780 18.42 0.88 3.58
N GLY A 781 17.77 1.40 2.54
CA GLY A 781 17.37 2.81 2.40
C GLY A 781 16.30 3.34 3.35
N HIS A 782 16.14 2.74 4.53
CA HIS A 782 15.43 3.32 5.67
C HIS A 782 16.43 3.84 6.71
N THR A 783 16.14 4.99 7.31
CA THR A 783 16.95 5.58 8.38
C THR A 783 16.73 4.90 9.73
N GLY A 784 15.55 4.31 9.96
CA GLY A 784 15.25 3.52 11.14
C GLY A 784 15.74 2.07 11.00
N LYS A 785 16.74 1.67 11.80
CA LYS A 785 17.01 0.26 12.09
C LYS A 785 16.05 -0.24 13.18
N SER A 786 15.63 -1.49 13.10
CA SER A 786 15.08 -2.21 14.26
C SER A 786 16.18 -2.46 15.31
N ARG A 787 15.82 -2.40 16.59
CA ARG A 787 16.75 -2.68 17.71
C ARG A 787 17.26 -4.13 17.79
N TRP A 788 16.73 -5.01 16.95
CA TRP A 788 17.15 -6.40 16.81
C TRP A 788 17.94 -6.67 15.52
N GLU A 789 18.22 -5.64 14.70
CA GLU A 789 19.22 -5.72 13.64
C GLU A 789 20.62 -5.65 14.25
N SER A 790 21.53 -6.50 13.75
CA SER A 790 22.94 -6.47 14.14
C SER A 790 23.65 -5.23 13.57
N ASP A 791 24.64 -4.72 14.30
CA ASP A 791 25.38 -3.51 13.89
C ASP A 791 26.16 -3.70 12.58
N ASP A 792 26.64 -4.92 12.31
CA ASP A 792 27.24 -5.34 11.04
C ASP A 792 26.26 -5.32 9.84
N GLY A 793 24.96 -5.20 10.12
CA GLY A 793 23.87 -5.22 9.16
C GLY A 793 23.67 -6.55 8.43
N ALA A 794 24.37 -7.63 8.81
CA ALA A 794 24.73 -8.76 7.95
C ALA A 794 23.61 -9.78 7.60
N LEU A 795 22.36 -9.35 7.40
CA LEU A 795 21.32 -10.19 6.81
C LEU A 795 21.66 -10.50 5.35
N HIS A 796 22.09 -11.73 5.06
CA HIS A 796 22.52 -12.13 3.71
C HIS A 796 21.32 -12.20 2.73
N THR A 797 21.05 -11.12 2.00
CA THR A 797 20.05 -11.08 0.92
C THR A 797 20.51 -11.79 -0.35
N ALA A 798 21.82 -11.77 -0.63
CA ALA A 798 22.39 -12.34 -1.85
C ALA A 798 22.55 -13.86 -1.76
N THR A 799 22.04 -14.57 -2.77
CA THR A 799 22.15 -16.03 -2.87
C THR A 799 23.61 -16.51 -2.95
N HIS A 800 24.52 -15.66 -3.47
CA HIS A 800 25.94 -15.96 -3.59
C HIS A 800 26.63 -16.14 -2.23
N ARG A 801 26.42 -15.21 -1.30
CA ARG A 801 27.08 -15.21 0.02
C ARG A 801 26.77 -16.47 0.83
N ILE A 802 25.52 -16.94 0.79
CA ILE A 802 25.10 -18.15 1.52
C ILE A 802 25.81 -19.41 1.00
N ARG A 803 26.10 -19.48 -0.31
CA ARG A 803 26.90 -20.59 -0.88
C ARG A 803 28.37 -20.56 -0.43
N GLN A 804 28.89 -19.41 -0.02
CA GLN A 804 30.26 -19.26 0.48
C GLN A 804 30.35 -19.45 2.01
N LEU A 805 29.36 -18.95 2.74
CA LEU A 805 29.30 -19.00 4.21
C LEU A 805 28.78 -20.33 4.75
N VAL A 806 28.11 -21.13 3.93
CA VAL A 806 27.61 -22.46 4.29
C VAL A 806 28.24 -23.55 3.41
N PRO A 807 29.53 -23.89 3.58
CA PRO A 807 30.04 -25.20 3.19
C PRO A 807 29.20 -26.29 3.89
N GLU A 808 28.76 -27.31 3.14
CA GLU A 808 27.85 -28.34 3.68
C GLU A 808 28.39 -29.04 4.94
N GLU A 809 29.71 -29.18 5.05
CA GLU A 809 30.39 -29.81 6.19
C GLU A 809 30.57 -28.86 7.39
N ALA A 810 30.73 -27.55 7.16
CA ALA A 810 30.98 -26.58 8.23
C ALA A 810 29.72 -26.22 9.03
N ALA A 811 28.54 -26.35 8.41
CA ALA A 811 27.24 -26.08 9.01
C ALA A 811 26.91 -26.96 10.23
N ILE A 812 27.67 -28.05 10.44
CA ILE A 812 27.46 -29.05 11.51
C ILE A 812 28.03 -28.56 12.87
N HIS A 813 28.94 -27.59 12.87
CA HIS A 813 29.65 -27.14 14.09
C HIS A 813 29.25 -25.76 14.62
N GLN A 814 28.44 -24.99 13.90
CA GLN A 814 27.72 -23.87 14.50
C GLN A 814 26.46 -24.41 15.18
N ALA A 815 26.14 -23.91 16.38
CA ALA A 815 24.90 -24.27 17.05
C ALA A 815 23.71 -23.76 16.21
N VAL A 816 23.00 -24.68 15.56
CA VAL A 816 21.80 -24.36 14.78
C VAL A 816 20.80 -23.66 15.70
N PRO A 817 20.32 -22.45 15.37
CA PRO A 817 19.35 -21.76 16.21
C PRO A 817 18.06 -22.58 16.25
N THR A 818 17.58 -22.90 17.45
CA THR A 818 16.23 -23.46 17.67
C THR A 818 15.21 -22.41 17.23
N ALA A 819 14.75 -22.55 15.98
CA ALA A 819 13.84 -21.61 15.32
C ALA A 819 12.38 -22.02 15.45
N THR A 820 12.13 -23.32 15.60
CA THR A 820 10.86 -23.90 16.04
C THR A 820 10.50 -23.41 17.45
N TRP A 821 9.21 -23.25 17.70
CA TRP A 821 8.72 -23.09 19.06
C TRP A 821 8.70 -24.47 19.73
N ASP A 822 9.81 -24.83 20.37
CA ASP A 822 9.93 -26.09 21.11
C ASP A 822 9.24 -25.92 22.47
N GLY A 823 7.91 -26.09 22.49
CA GLY A 823 7.10 -26.13 23.70
C GLY A 823 7.72 -27.06 24.75
N ARG A 824 7.78 -26.62 26.01
CA ARG A 824 8.74 -27.12 27.01
C ARG A 824 8.44 -28.53 27.53
N MET A 825 8.64 -29.54 26.69
CA MET A 825 8.52 -30.96 27.01
C MET A 825 9.37 -31.31 28.24
N SER A 826 8.70 -31.74 29.31
CA SER A 826 9.35 -32.33 30.47
C SER A 826 10.08 -33.61 30.06
N SER A 827 11.37 -33.70 30.36
CA SER A 827 12.22 -34.82 29.94
C SER A 827 11.93 -36.10 30.74
N GLU A 828 10.94 -36.87 30.31
CA GLU A 828 10.86 -38.31 30.64
C GLU A 828 11.81 -39.11 29.72
N GLU A 829 12.48 -40.11 30.28
CA GLU A 829 13.54 -40.84 29.57
C GLU A 829 12.96 -41.81 28.51
N PRO A 830 13.44 -41.77 27.25
CA PRO A 830 12.99 -42.72 26.23
C PRO A 830 13.55 -44.14 26.50
N LEU A 831 12.67 -45.09 26.79
CA LEU A 831 13.03 -46.49 27.00
C LEU A 831 13.75 -47.11 25.79
N VAL A 832 14.93 -47.69 26.05
CA VAL A 832 15.86 -48.19 25.02
C VAL A 832 15.34 -49.45 24.31
N VAL A 833 14.81 -49.28 23.09
CA VAL A 833 14.48 -50.39 22.18
C VAL A 833 15.66 -50.68 21.23
N LYS A 834 16.18 -51.91 21.27
CA LYS A 834 17.39 -52.32 20.53
C LYS A 834 17.09 -52.62 19.05
N PRO A 835 17.88 -52.08 18.08
CA PRO A 835 17.68 -52.40 16.66
C PRO A 835 18.15 -53.82 16.31
N LYS A 836 17.40 -54.51 15.44
CA LYS A 836 17.81 -55.81 14.87
C LYS A 836 18.85 -55.61 13.77
N ARG A 837 19.95 -56.39 13.84
CA ARG A 837 20.96 -56.47 12.77
C ARG A 837 20.36 -57.05 11.48
N VAL A 838 20.55 -56.36 10.35
CA VAL A 838 20.54 -56.95 9.00
C VAL A 838 21.98 -57.14 8.52
N ARG A 839 22.22 -58.15 7.67
CA ARG A 839 23.55 -58.73 7.45
C ARG A 839 24.08 -58.39 6.05
N ASN A 840 25.32 -57.90 5.98
CA ASN A 840 26.02 -57.68 4.71
C ASN A 840 26.17 -58.98 3.90
N ASN A 841 26.15 -58.87 2.56
CA ASN A 841 27.04 -59.65 1.70
C ASN A 841 27.25 -59.00 0.32
N ARG A 842 28.44 -59.24 -0.24
CA ARG A 842 29.01 -58.87 -1.56
C ARG A 842 29.93 -60.07 -1.93
N PRO A 843 30.63 -60.12 -3.08
CA PRO A 843 30.41 -59.51 -4.40
C PRO A 843 30.41 -60.58 -5.53
N THR A 844 30.22 -60.18 -6.79
CA THR A 844 30.92 -60.76 -7.96
C THR A 844 30.91 -59.81 -9.16
N ALA A 845 31.89 -59.97 -10.07
CA ALA A 845 31.93 -59.36 -11.40
C ALA A 845 31.33 -60.36 -12.45
N SER A 846 31.27 -60.15 -13.78
CA SER A 846 32.01 -59.24 -14.67
C SER A 846 31.37 -59.14 -16.07
N LYS A 847 31.96 -58.29 -16.95
CA LYS A 847 32.03 -58.40 -18.44
C LYS A 847 30.78 -58.20 -19.32
N SER A 848 30.83 -57.07 -20.04
CA SER A 848 30.83 -56.93 -21.52
C SER A 848 29.56 -57.05 -22.39
N ALA A 849 29.55 -56.15 -23.41
CA ALA A 849 29.14 -56.34 -24.81
C ALA A 849 27.81 -55.75 -25.35
N ALA A 850 27.97 -54.94 -26.40
CA ALA A 850 27.17 -54.79 -27.62
C ALA A 850 25.68 -54.32 -27.61
N LYS A 851 25.44 -53.22 -28.36
CA LYS A 851 24.19 -52.82 -29.05
C LYS A 851 23.85 -53.83 -30.21
N PRO A 852 22.72 -53.73 -30.97
CA PRO A 852 21.65 -52.71 -31.03
C PRO A 852 20.18 -53.26 -31.16
N ARG A 853 19.22 -52.36 -31.46
CA ARG A 853 17.99 -52.47 -32.33
C ARG A 853 17.40 -53.89 -32.61
N THR A 854 16.07 -54.14 -32.62
CA THR A 854 15.01 -53.45 -33.42
C THR A 854 13.54 -53.70 -32.94
N THR A 855 12.62 -52.82 -33.38
CA THR A 855 11.19 -53.09 -33.79
C THR A 855 10.12 -53.75 -32.88
N ARG A 856 9.14 -52.92 -32.48
CA ARG A 856 7.75 -52.80 -33.06
C ARG A 856 6.75 -54.00 -32.97
N LYS A 857 5.53 -53.71 -32.47
CA LYS A 857 4.21 -54.41 -32.72
C LYS A 857 4.00 -55.81 -32.06
N THR A 858 2.81 -56.29 -31.63
CA THR A 858 1.46 -55.70 -31.31
C THR A 858 0.54 -56.72 -30.58
N VAL A 859 -0.60 -56.24 -30.02
CA VAL A 859 -1.95 -56.91 -30.00
C VAL A 859 -2.36 -57.95 -28.91
N ARG A 860 -3.41 -57.58 -28.16
CA ARG A 860 -4.58 -58.31 -27.60
C ARG A 860 -4.47 -59.73 -26.97
N ARG A 861 -4.86 -59.83 -25.69
CA ARG A 861 -6.12 -60.43 -25.17
C ARG A 861 -6.29 -59.94 -23.70
N ALA A 862 -7.45 -59.56 -23.12
CA ALA A 862 -8.90 -59.74 -23.36
C ALA A 862 -9.52 -61.03 -22.80
N LYS A 863 -10.74 -60.91 -22.22
CA LYS A 863 -11.51 -61.88 -21.40
C LYS A 863 -10.97 -62.03 -19.96
N GLN A 864 -11.75 -62.34 -18.91
CA GLN A 864 -13.21 -62.41 -18.59
C GLN A 864 -13.30 -62.58 -17.04
N LEU A 865 -14.42 -62.54 -16.31
CA LEU A 865 -15.76 -61.87 -16.31
C LEU A 865 -16.44 -62.36 -15.00
N ASP A 866 -17.75 -62.17 -14.86
CA ASP A 866 -18.69 -62.87 -13.96
C ASP A 866 -18.54 -62.60 -12.44
N ASP A 867 -19.60 -62.43 -11.62
CA ASP A 867 -21.02 -62.08 -11.87
C ASP A 867 -21.73 -61.73 -10.52
N ASP A 868 -23.03 -61.38 -10.58
CA ASP A 868 -24.09 -61.41 -9.53
C ASP A 868 -24.05 -60.50 -8.27
N ASP A 869 -25.16 -60.01 -7.71
CA ASP A 869 -26.43 -59.51 -8.32
C ASP A 869 -27.28 -58.67 -7.30
N ASP A 870 -28.49 -58.26 -7.74
CA ASP A 870 -29.78 -58.18 -6.99
C ASP A 870 -30.41 -56.80 -6.59
N ASP A 871 -31.43 -56.41 -7.39
CA ASP A 871 -32.73 -55.73 -7.15
C ASP A 871 -32.96 -54.43 -6.30
N GLY A 872 -33.05 -53.30 -7.01
CA GLY A 872 -34.35 -52.63 -7.35
C GLY A 872 -35.13 -51.77 -6.31
N PRO A 873 -36.22 -51.05 -6.70
CA PRO A 873 -36.70 -50.76 -8.07
C PRO A 873 -37.07 -49.27 -8.40
N VAL A 874 -36.69 -48.85 -9.62
CA VAL A 874 -37.49 -48.11 -10.66
C VAL A 874 -38.17 -46.74 -10.40
N ALA A 875 -37.70 -45.70 -11.13
CA ALA A 875 -38.44 -44.74 -12.00
C ALA A 875 -37.53 -43.53 -12.36
N GLU A 876 -36.84 -43.49 -13.51
CA GLU A 876 -37.26 -42.86 -14.79
C GLU A 876 -37.58 -41.35 -14.75
N SER A 877 -37.11 -40.47 -15.65
CA SER A 877 -36.10 -40.55 -16.74
C SER A 877 -35.64 -39.08 -17.06
N SER A 878 -34.68 -38.74 -17.94
CA SER A 878 -33.81 -39.45 -18.87
C SER A 878 -32.50 -38.66 -19.10
N LYS A 879 -31.43 -39.31 -19.56
CA LYS A 879 -30.18 -38.64 -19.99
C LYS A 879 -29.73 -39.17 -21.35
N SER A 880 -29.30 -38.29 -22.26
CA SER A 880 -28.66 -38.68 -23.52
C SER A 880 -27.20 -38.23 -23.58
N LYS A 881 -26.29 -39.17 -23.87
CA LYS A 881 -24.89 -38.91 -24.24
C LYS A 881 -24.68 -39.40 -25.67
N ARG A 882 -24.00 -38.62 -26.52
CA ARG A 882 -23.14 -39.20 -27.57
C ARG A 882 -22.03 -38.25 -28.02
N LYS A 883 -21.06 -38.82 -28.74
CA LYS A 883 -19.78 -38.21 -29.13
C LYS A 883 -19.86 -37.60 -30.55
N SER A 884 -18.73 -37.03 -30.97
CA SER A 884 -18.31 -36.59 -32.31
C SER A 884 -18.81 -37.45 -33.51
N THR A 885 -18.75 -37.03 -34.78
CA THR A 885 -17.57 -36.45 -35.49
C THR A 885 -17.90 -35.96 -36.93
N VAL A 886 -17.01 -35.13 -37.54
CA VAL A 886 -16.78 -34.91 -39.00
C VAL A 886 -17.74 -34.01 -39.85
N ALA A 887 -17.31 -32.74 -39.99
CA ALA A 887 -17.05 -31.94 -41.23
C ALA A 887 -17.97 -31.90 -42.48
N LYS A 888 -18.11 -30.67 -43.05
CA LYS A 888 -17.54 -30.29 -44.38
C LYS A 888 -17.59 -28.78 -44.75
N LYS A 889 -16.50 -28.32 -45.40
CA LYS A 889 -16.35 -27.24 -46.42
C LYS A 889 -17.00 -25.85 -46.24
N VAL A 890 -16.16 -24.81 -46.32
CA VAL A 890 -15.97 -23.90 -47.50
C VAL A 890 -14.56 -23.25 -47.40
N PRO A 891 -13.87 -22.82 -48.49
CA PRO A 891 -12.39 -22.80 -48.51
C PRO A 891 -11.70 -21.42 -48.62
N SER A 892 -10.36 -21.51 -48.76
CA SER A 892 -9.32 -20.51 -49.08
C SER A 892 -9.59 -19.68 -50.37
N SER A 893 -8.82 -18.63 -50.75
CA SER A 893 -7.35 -18.51 -50.65
C SER A 893 -6.73 -17.10 -50.76
N ARG A 894 -5.42 -17.05 -50.44
CA ARG A 894 -4.45 -15.95 -50.57
C ARG A 894 -3.93 -15.82 -52.01
N PRO A 895 -3.46 -14.63 -52.43
CA PRO A 895 -2.06 -14.42 -52.85
C PRO A 895 -1.51 -13.06 -52.34
N GLN A 896 -0.39 -12.50 -52.81
CA GLN A 896 1.01 -12.98 -52.68
C GLN A 896 1.98 -11.78 -52.45
N SER A 897 3.29 -12.04 -52.52
CA SER A 897 4.48 -11.18 -52.37
C SER A 897 4.71 -10.08 -53.42
N ALA A 898 5.37 -8.98 -53.03
CA ALA A 898 6.55 -8.42 -53.74
C ALA A 898 7.37 -7.45 -52.84
N LEU A 899 8.69 -7.39 -53.08
CA LEU A 899 9.62 -6.31 -52.66
C LEU A 899 9.87 -5.39 -53.88
N PRO A 900 10.29 -4.12 -53.69
CA PRO A 900 11.71 -3.84 -53.93
C PRO A 900 12.36 -2.80 -53.00
N ALA A 901 13.68 -2.69 -53.10
CA ALA A 901 14.54 -1.84 -52.28
C ALA A 901 14.55 -0.36 -52.68
N ALA A 902 15.01 0.49 -51.76
CA ALA A 902 15.50 1.84 -52.05
C ALA A 902 17.03 1.86 -52.10
N LYS A 903 17.61 2.47 -53.15
CA LYS A 903 19.02 2.85 -53.23
C LYS A 903 19.16 4.17 -54.01
N LYS A 904 20.22 4.91 -53.67
CA LYS A 904 20.68 6.19 -54.22
C LYS A 904 20.38 6.41 -55.72
N ASN A 905 20.12 7.67 -56.08
CA ASN A 905 21.06 8.40 -56.93
C ASN A 905 21.00 9.92 -56.76
N GLU A 906 22.00 10.60 -57.33
CA GLU A 906 22.31 12.02 -57.21
C GLU A 906 21.73 12.84 -58.39
N GLY A 907 21.79 14.18 -58.36
CA GLY A 907 21.90 14.95 -59.62
C GLY A 907 21.21 16.32 -59.78
N LYS A 908 21.86 17.39 -59.29
CA LYS A 908 22.06 18.71 -59.95
C LYS A 908 20.90 19.47 -60.65
N ALA A 909 20.60 20.62 -60.05
CA ALA A 909 20.74 21.99 -60.60
C ALA A 909 19.80 22.57 -61.71
N GLY A 910 19.44 23.85 -61.52
CA GLY A 910 18.66 24.71 -62.43
C GLY A 910 17.75 25.68 -61.65
N VAL A 911 18.16 26.85 -61.13
CA VAL A 911 18.70 28.12 -61.74
C VAL A 911 17.59 29.13 -62.10
N ARG A 912 17.79 30.40 -61.64
CA ARG A 912 16.96 31.64 -61.81
C ARG A 912 15.70 31.69 -60.91
N SER A 913 15.50 32.69 -60.02
CA SER A 913 15.42 34.19 -60.13
C SER A 913 13.97 34.66 -60.39
N ASP A 914 13.47 35.82 -59.92
CA ASP A 914 14.07 37.03 -59.34
C ASP A 914 13.27 37.54 -58.09
N SER A 915 13.65 38.71 -57.54
CA SER A 915 12.86 39.54 -56.58
C SER A 915 11.97 40.55 -57.35
N PRO A 916 11.27 41.56 -56.77
CA PRO A 916 11.04 41.92 -55.36
C PRO A 916 9.56 42.37 -55.04
N ASP A 917 9.38 43.04 -53.89
CA ASP A 917 8.40 44.12 -53.57
C ASP A 917 6.88 43.89 -53.29
N ASP A 918 6.33 44.93 -52.65
CA ASP A 918 4.94 45.37 -52.40
C ASP A 918 4.01 44.70 -51.35
N GLU A 919 3.88 45.42 -50.21
CA GLU A 919 2.64 45.63 -49.42
C GLU A 919 1.53 46.34 -50.27
N PRO A 920 0.25 46.57 -49.84
CA PRO A 920 -0.29 46.58 -48.46
C PRO A 920 -1.74 46.05 -48.25
N ASN A 921 -2.25 46.30 -47.03
CA ASN A 921 -3.68 46.36 -46.60
C ASN A 921 -4.50 45.05 -46.49
N GLY A 922 -5.23 44.89 -45.37
CA GLY A 922 -6.12 43.72 -45.19
C GLY A 922 -6.90 43.53 -43.87
N GLY A 923 -6.85 44.44 -42.89
CA GLY A 923 -7.82 44.52 -41.77
C GLY A 923 -8.04 43.29 -40.86
N ARG A 924 -7.41 43.26 -39.67
CA ARG A 924 -7.73 42.30 -38.59
C ARG A 924 -8.65 42.90 -37.51
N SER A 925 -9.62 42.09 -37.06
CA SER A 925 -10.37 42.21 -35.79
C SER A 925 -10.73 40.77 -35.37
N LEU A 926 -10.85 40.37 -34.09
CA LEU A 926 -10.93 41.10 -32.82
C LEU A 926 -9.70 40.88 -31.91
N ALA A 927 -9.67 41.56 -30.76
CA ALA A 927 -8.55 41.57 -29.82
C ALA A 927 -8.71 40.62 -28.61
N LEU A 928 -7.59 40.05 -28.15
CA LEU A 928 -7.41 39.63 -26.75
C LEU A 928 -6.87 40.82 -25.92
N LYS A 929 -7.38 41.02 -24.70
CA LYS A 929 -6.75 41.87 -23.69
C LYS A 929 -6.21 41.03 -22.53
N LYS A 930 -4.89 40.86 -22.47
CA LYS A 930 -4.19 40.38 -21.27
C LYS A 930 -4.32 41.44 -20.17
N ARG A 931 -4.50 41.03 -18.91
CA ARG A 931 -4.37 41.91 -17.73
C ARG A 931 -3.01 41.67 -17.08
N LYS A 932 -2.20 42.73 -16.97
CA LYS A 932 -0.91 42.75 -16.27
C LYS A 932 -1.18 43.28 -14.85
N ARG A 933 -0.62 42.64 -13.81
CA ARG A 933 -0.53 43.26 -12.48
C ARG A 933 0.72 44.13 -12.43
N GLN A 934 0.59 45.34 -11.89
CA GLN A 934 1.67 46.24 -11.52
C GLN A 934 1.52 46.48 -10.02
N SER A 935 2.64 46.57 -9.31
CA SER A 935 2.72 46.95 -7.91
C SER A 935 3.23 48.38 -7.81
N ASP A 936 2.50 49.22 -7.09
CA ASP A 936 2.94 50.56 -6.72
C ASP A 936 3.10 50.64 -5.19
N ILE A 937 4.06 51.43 -4.75
CA ILE A 937 4.42 51.69 -3.35
C ILE A 937 4.25 53.19 -3.15
N ASP A 938 3.70 53.60 -2.01
CA ASP A 938 3.83 54.98 -1.52
C ASP A 938 3.93 55.00 0.01
N ALA A 939 4.57 56.03 0.57
CA ALA A 939 4.95 56.08 1.99
C ALA A 939 4.87 57.49 2.60
N THR A 940 4.33 57.59 3.81
CA THR A 940 4.31 58.74 4.78
C THR A 940 3.35 58.35 5.93
N GLU A 941 3.46 58.79 7.19
CA GLU A 941 4.61 59.33 7.95
C GLU A 941 4.37 59.14 9.48
N VAL A 942 5.39 59.46 10.28
CA VAL A 942 5.52 59.50 11.76
C VAL A 942 4.23 59.64 12.63
N ALA A 943 4.07 58.76 13.64
CA ALA A 943 3.64 59.11 15.02
C ALA A 943 3.75 57.94 16.06
N GLN A 944 3.98 58.29 17.33
CA GLN A 944 3.94 57.49 18.58
C GLN A 944 3.54 58.45 19.75
N PRO A 945 3.26 58.03 21.01
CA PRO A 945 2.94 56.70 21.58
C PRO A 945 1.72 56.66 22.55
N ALA A 946 1.34 55.47 23.04
CA ALA A 946 0.73 55.18 24.37
C ALA A 946 0.79 53.65 24.62
N GLU A 947 1.48 53.12 25.65
CA GLU A 947 0.93 52.80 26.99
C GLU A 947 -0.40 52.03 26.95
N THR A 948 -0.41 50.69 26.99
CA THR A 948 -0.25 49.83 28.20
C THR A 948 -0.34 48.33 27.80
N ASP A 949 0.10 47.30 28.54
CA ASP A 949 1.15 47.16 29.56
C ASP A 949 1.61 45.66 29.68
N LYS A 950 1.41 44.98 30.84
CA LYS A 950 1.97 43.66 31.25
C LYS A 950 1.01 42.99 32.26
N PRO A 951 1.05 41.66 32.57
CA PRO A 951 2.24 40.90 33.03
C PRO A 951 2.26 39.40 32.58
N PRO A 952 2.98 38.47 33.25
CA PRO A 952 4.44 38.32 33.21
C PRO A 952 4.90 36.92 32.73
N ALA A 953 6.21 36.73 32.53
CA ALA A 953 6.80 35.51 31.97
C ALA A 953 7.47 34.58 33.01
N GLY A 954 7.57 33.30 32.66
CA GLY A 954 8.38 32.27 33.30
C GLY A 954 8.12 30.89 32.66
N ASN A 955 9.07 29.97 32.50
CA ASN A 955 10.50 30.03 32.87
C ASN A 955 11.30 29.06 31.97
N THR A 956 12.47 29.44 31.46
CA THR A 956 13.31 28.56 30.62
C THR A 956 14.36 27.82 31.46
N ARG A 957 14.55 26.51 31.23
CA ARG A 957 15.83 25.87 31.56
C ARG A 957 16.12 24.54 30.87
N SER A 958 17.30 24.49 30.28
CA SER A 958 18.02 23.31 29.79
C SER A 958 18.54 22.39 30.91
N LYS A 959 18.74 21.11 30.60
CA LYS A 959 19.73 20.17 31.18
C LYS A 959 19.89 18.98 30.21
N THR A 960 21.01 18.81 29.50
CA THR A 960 22.29 18.19 29.90
C THR A 960 22.19 16.76 30.44
N ARG A 961 22.91 15.85 29.78
CA ARG A 961 23.03 14.40 30.03
C ARG A 961 24.26 14.12 30.90
N ALA A 962 24.13 13.27 31.93
CA ALA A 962 25.25 12.70 32.70
C ALA A 962 24.85 11.38 33.36
N GLU A 963 25.80 10.47 33.57
CA GLU A 963 25.59 9.15 34.18
C GLU A 963 25.72 9.16 35.72
N ALA A 964 25.08 8.20 36.40
CA ALA A 964 25.53 7.68 37.69
C ALA A 964 25.05 6.24 37.93
N LYS A 965 25.86 5.43 38.62
CA LYS A 965 25.58 4.01 38.92
C LYS A 965 24.92 3.82 40.29
N ARG A 966 24.13 2.74 40.42
CA ARG A 966 23.86 1.91 41.63
C ARG A 966 24.08 2.55 43.01
N THR A 967 23.06 2.55 43.88
CA THR A 967 22.95 1.51 44.96
C THR A 967 21.65 1.52 45.78
N ARG A 968 21.23 0.28 46.14
CA ARG A 968 20.41 -0.22 47.26
C ARG A 968 19.63 0.72 48.22
N LYS A 969 18.40 0.24 48.47
CA LYS A 969 17.63 0.16 49.73
C LYS A 969 17.09 1.46 50.35
N GLY A 970 15.76 1.52 50.34
CA GLY A 970 14.87 2.17 51.30
C GLY A 970 13.60 1.34 51.30
#